data_AF-A0A9E2RWI1-F1
#
_entry.id   AF-A0A9E2RWI1-F1
#
_cell.length_a   1.000
_cell.length_b   1.000
_cell.length_c   1.000
_cell.angle_alpha   90.00
_cell.angle_beta   90.00
_cell.angle_gamma   90.00
#
_symmetry.space_group_name_H-M   'P 1'
#
loop_
_entity.id
_entity.type
_entity.pdbx_description
1 polymer ?
#
loop_
_entity_poly.entity_id
_entity_poly.type
_entity_poly.pdbx_seq_one_letter_code
_entity_poly.pdbx_strand_id
1 'polypeptide(L)'
;MQNPLALASSYMSRVLWSRSNSGVVGRNVILMVASSLGVMFLNGMFLALGARVLGPVEFGKLAMALAVLNLALAPLGAIQVWSSRSTLGPREVLRSSMGHRMLAGSVVVGLALIASRAVLPYWRLSHYSIVVLLAVWFPLATLGALVEGARLTQGFYRGIANAHFWGNGFVRLLVGVMAMGLGWGAVGALVAVVAGQCITLISLWRRTNRPSPAPLELLLGSDNQSRQLGSRVLLLFGTGALLSVDTLVARHVLSGGSAGRYSVAAILADVAFVVPVSLTFLLHPHLTRFSLSSNQVRLDFTSGLKKLAVASLAIGAPIMLLAEPLLSLLFGSTYSGAANVVRLLVVQAMVLAVAQLMVTLQISRGSRTALAPWVAAIGVFVATETMTMTPLRLATVMVMASVAVILIMTPSTFTGLTTAVSRGRGELLDMVVLPEAEVDLTLVVPFYNPGATLQVHVAQCVDVLNVLGVTYEILAVSDGSTDGSGEALEESGLPHVRVITLPVNQGKGSALRTGLTEGHGRYLGFIDADGDLPAELLTHFAAAIRDANPDIVYGSKLHPHSKVVYPPLRRAYSHGYQSLVRLLFQLPVRDTQTGIKIIRREALEAALPRMVEKKFAFDLELFVVCQKLGYDRFLELPVTIRERLTSTVSRRSATEMLLDTFAIFYRLRVLKYYDRKLKSHNDRTVTRAFVEVPHGELLHRRDPHFRPLRILILNWRDLAHPGAGGAEVYTQAVAEELVKMGHSVTIFCAAVVGELAREDVNGVAIVRRGSRYGVYRAARQFYRSEGRGQFDVVVDEINTRPFNAVKWVEDAHVVGLAHQVCRELWSLEMPWPVSWIGRHVLEPLWLRRYKSTPVITVSRSSEESLREYGLSNIVTIPNGKPSSLRRLNLTKEQVPTVLFMGRLEKHKRPLDALRAFEAFREDHPDARMWIIGSGSMERRMREVASPNVTFFGHVSDAERNDLISRSHVLLVTSIREGWGLVVTEAALLGTLAIGYDVPGLRDSVAAAGGYLCDPHPESMARVMRATFEDWSSAEGLDDTSAGVIPWSEVAQLMIEHGAITRSWQQSPFHS
;
A
#
# COMPACT_ATOMS: atom_id res chain seq x y z
N MET A 1 -5.48 -25.57 46.50
CA MET A 1 -6.37 -25.42 45.33
C MET A 1 -6.98 -24.02 45.35
N GLN A 2 -6.39 -23.08 44.61
CA GLN A 2 -6.91 -21.71 44.50
C GLN A 2 -7.77 -21.59 43.24
N ASN A 3 -8.98 -21.05 43.41
CA ASN A 3 -10.04 -21.02 42.40
C ASN A 3 -9.63 -20.17 41.17
N PRO A 4 -9.51 -20.75 39.96
CA PRO A 4 -9.07 -20.03 38.76
C PRO A 4 -10.03 -18.90 38.33
N LEU A 5 -11.28 -18.90 38.81
CA LEU A 5 -12.23 -17.78 38.60
C LEU A 5 -11.90 -16.55 39.45
N ALA A 6 -11.24 -16.71 40.60
CA ALA A 6 -10.84 -15.60 41.47
C ALA A 6 -9.63 -14.82 40.92
N LEU A 7 -8.71 -15.49 40.22
CA LEU A 7 -7.56 -14.86 39.57
C LEU A 7 -7.95 -14.07 38.31
N ALA A 8 -8.89 -14.57 37.51
CA ALA A 8 -9.47 -13.84 36.38
C ALA A 8 -10.28 -12.62 36.86
N SER A 9 -11.06 -12.77 37.94
CA SER A 9 -11.80 -11.67 38.58
C SER A 9 -10.87 -10.59 39.13
N SER A 10 -9.78 -10.95 39.83
CA SER A 10 -8.92 -9.96 40.52
C SER A 10 -8.02 -9.14 39.60
N TYR A 11 -7.71 -9.64 38.39
CA TYR A 11 -6.90 -8.93 37.39
C TYR A 11 -7.78 -8.07 36.47
N MET A 12 -8.96 -8.57 36.09
CA MET A 12 -9.95 -7.80 35.33
C MET A 12 -10.57 -6.68 36.17
N SER A 13 -10.77 -6.91 37.48
CA SER A 13 -11.15 -5.85 38.42
C SER A 13 -9.99 -4.87 38.63
N ARG A 14 -8.74 -5.29 38.85
CA ARG A 14 -7.65 -4.30 39.04
C ARG A 14 -7.35 -3.44 37.81
N VAL A 15 -7.55 -3.92 36.57
CA VAL A 15 -7.27 -3.13 35.35
C VAL A 15 -8.47 -2.28 34.90
N LEU A 16 -9.71 -2.75 35.04
CA LEU A 16 -10.91 -1.95 34.72
C LEU A 16 -11.29 -0.99 35.85
N TRP A 17 -11.00 -1.32 37.10
CA TRP A 17 -11.50 -0.61 38.27
C TRP A 17 -10.48 0.38 38.87
N SER A 18 -9.16 0.17 38.71
CA SER A 18 -8.16 1.09 39.29
C SER A 18 -8.01 2.44 38.58
N ARG A 19 -8.38 2.56 37.30
CA ARG A 19 -8.41 3.84 36.56
C ARG A 19 -9.82 4.41 36.34
N SER A 20 -10.87 3.64 36.62
CA SER A 20 -12.27 4.08 36.53
C SER A 20 -12.78 4.75 37.82
N ASN A 21 -12.07 4.62 38.94
CA ASN A 21 -12.50 5.13 40.23
C ASN A 21 -12.12 6.59 40.52
N SER A 22 -11.45 7.30 39.61
CA SER A 22 -11.16 8.73 39.76
C SER A 22 -12.01 9.59 38.81
N GLY A 23 -13.32 9.66 39.06
CA GLY A 23 -14.15 10.77 38.56
C GLY A 23 -15.53 10.44 37.98
N VAL A 24 -16.28 11.52 37.68
CA VAL A 24 -17.66 11.56 37.15
C VAL A 24 -17.85 10.70 35.89
N VAL A 25 -16.79 10.46 35.12
CA VAL A 25 -16.82 9.71 33.85
C VAL A 25 -16.98 8.20 34.06
N GLY A 26 -16.31 7.61 35.05
CA GLY A 26 -16.35 6.15 35.28
C GLY A 26 -17.74 5.63 35.66
N ARG A 27 -18.45 6.35 36.54
CA ARG A 27 -19.81 5.99 36.98
C ARG A 27 -20.84 6.10 35.84
N ASN A 28 -20.67 7.06 34.93
CA ASN A 28 -21.58 7.27 33.80
C ASN A 28 -21.42 6.20 32.71
N VAL A 29 -20.20 5.72 32.47
CA VAL A 29 -19.94 4.62 31.51
C VAL A 29 -20.56 3.31 31.99
N ILE A 30 -20.40 2.97 33.27
CA ILE A 30 -21.03 1.77 33.85
C ILE A 30 -22.55 1.81 33.71
N LEU A 31 -23.15 2.98 33.94
CA LEU A 31 -24.60 3.18 33.80
C LEU A 31 -25.07 3.07 32.34
N MET A 32 -24.25 3.52 31.39
CA MET A 32 -24.52 3.39 29.95
C MET A 32 -24.43 1.93 29.48
N VAL A 33 -23.45 1.16 30.00
CA VAL A 33 -23.34 -0.28 29.73
C VAL A 33 -24.52 -1.04 30.33
N ALA A 34 -24.85 -0.77 31.60
CA ALA A 34 -25.97 -1.41 32.29
C ALA A 34 -27.32 -1.12 31.61
N SER A 35 -27.56 0.12 31.20
CA SER A 35 -28.77 0.50 30.44
C SER A 35 -28.81 -0.14 29.06
N SER A 36 -27.69 -0.23 28.35
CA SER A 36 -27.61 -0.92 27.06
C SER A 36 -27.96 -2.40 27.20
N LEU A 37 -27.39 -3.08 28.20
CA LEU A 37 -27.73 -4.48 28.51
C LEU A 37 -29.21 -4.64 28.88
N GLY A 38 -29.76 -3.71 29.67
CA GLY A 38 -31.19 -3.68 29.99
C GLY A 38 -32.08 -3.52 28.76
N VAL A 39 -31.72 -2.63 27.83
CA VAL A 39 -32.43 -2.44 26.55
C VAL A 39 -32.37 -3.70 25.69
N MET A 40 -31.19 -4.36 25.62
CA MET A 40 -31.04 -5.61 24.87
C MET A 40 -31.91 -6.73 25.45
N PHE A 41 -31.94 -6.86 26.78
CA PHE A 41 -32.79 -7.83 27.47
C PHE A 41 -34.28 -7.58 27.19
N LEU A 42 -34.75 -6.34 27.34
CA LEU A 42 -36.15 -5.97 27.08
C LEU A 42 -36.55 -6.18 25.61
N ASN A 43 -35.66 -5.87 24.67
CA ASN A 43 -35.87 -6.15 23.26
C ASN A 43 -35.95 -7.66 22.98
N GLY A 44 -35.10 -8.47 23.63
CA GLY A 44 -35.16 -9.93 23.54
C GLY A 44 -36.49 -10.48 24.05
N MET A 45 -36.98 -9.99 25.19
CA MET A 45 -38.30 -10.34 25.71
C MET A 45 -39.43 -9.95 24.77
N PHE A 46 -39.36 -8.75 24.18
CA PHE A 46 -40.36 -8.26 23.22
C PHE A 46 -40.46 -9.19 22.01
N LEU A 47 -39.31 -9.64 21.48
CA LEU A 47 -39.25 -10.58 20.36
C LEU A 47 -39.76 -11.97 20.75
N ALA A 48 -39.37 -12.49 21.92
CA ALA A 48 -39.79 -13.80 22.40
C ALA A 48 -41.31 -13.88 22.65
N LEU A 49 -41.87 -12.89 23.33
CA LEU A 49 -43.32 -12.78 23.56
C LEU A 49 -44.08 -12.50 22.27
N GLY A 50 -43.54 -11.65 21.39
CA GLY A 50 -44.14 -11.40 20.09
C GLY A 50 -44.23 -12.66 19.23
N ALA A 51 -43.19 -13.50 19.21
CA ALA A 51 -43.21 -14.77 18.49
C ALA A 51 -44.29 -15.73 19.00
N ARG A 52 -44.51 -15.74 20.33
CA ARG A 52 -45.56 -16.56 20.98
C ARG A 52 -46.96 -16.10 20.62
N VAL A 53 -47.20 -14.80 20.66
CA VAL A 53 -48.53 -14.22 20.41
C VAL A 53 -48.88 -14.26 18.92
N LEU A 54 -47.93 -13.96 18.04
CA LEU A 54 -48.19 -13.80 16.60
C LEU A 54 -48.13 -15.12 15.81
N GLY A 55 -47.39 -16.11 16.32
CA GLY A 55 -47.07 -17.33 15.58
C GLY A 55 -46.15 -17.08 14.37
N PRO A 56 -45.69 -18.15 13.69
CA PRO A 56 -44.56 -18.05 12.75
C PRO A 56 -44.83 -17.14 11.54
N VAL A 57 -46.05 -17.12 11.00
CA VAL A 57 -46.35 -16.38 9.77
C VAL A 57 -46.33 -14.87 9.99
N GLU A 58 -47.00 -14.39 11.04
CA GLU A 58 -47.06 -12.96 11.39
C GLU A 58 -45.75 -12.49 12.03
N PHE A 59 -45.12 -13.32 12.86
CA PHE A 59 -43.81 -12.99 13.43
C PHE A 59 -42.74 -12.80 12.34
N GLY A 60 -42.76 -13.61 11.28
CA GLY A 60 -41.86 -13.43 10.15
C GLY A 60 -42.00 -12.07 9.44
N LYS A 61 -43.18 -11.44 9.47
CA LYS A 61 -43.38 -10.07 8.94
C LYS A 61 -42.76 -9.04 9.87
N LEU A 62 -42.97 -9.20 11.18
CA LEU A 62 -42.36 -8.34 12.19
C LEU A 62 -40.83 -8.41 12.12
N ALA A 63 -40.25 -9.61 12.07
CA ALA A 63 -38.82 -9.82 12.01
C ALA A 63 -38.17 -9.16 10.78
N MET A 64 -38.81 -9.27 9.61
CA MET A 64 -38.37 -8.57 8.40
C MET A 64 -38.39 -7.04 8.59
N ALA A 65 -39.48 -6.49 9.13
CA ALA A 65 -39.56 -5.05 9.39
C ALA A 65 -38.45 -4.58 10.34
N LEU A 66 -38.15 -5.36 11.38
CA LEU A 66 -37.06 -5.06 12.31
C LEU A 66 -35.67 -5.21 11.68
N ALA A 67 -35.47 -6.14 10.74
CA ALA A 67 -34.23 -6.26 9.98
C ALA A 67 -33.97 -5.03 9.10
N VAL A 68 -35.02 -4.45 8.49
CA VAL A 68 -34.93 -3.17 7.75
C VAL A 68 -34.48 -2.04 8.69
N LEU A 69 -35.04 -1.96 9.90
CA LEU A 69 -34.64 -0.98 10.90
C LEU A 69 -33.18 -1.16 11.35
N ASN A 70 -32.72 -2.41 11.51
CA ASN A 70 -31.34 -2.71 11.88
C ASN A 70 -30.34 -2.27 10.80
N LEU A 71 -30.67 -2.45 9.51
CA LEU A 71 -29.83 -1.95 8.41
C LEU A 71 -29.74 -0.42 8.40
N ALA A 72 -30.81 0.27 8.83
CA ALA A 72 -30.84 1.72 8.96
C ALA A 72 -29.97 2.26 10.11
N LEU A 73 -29.55 1.43 11.07
CA LEU A 73 -28.65 1.86 12.16
C LEU A 73 -27.31 2.37 11.63
N ALA A 74 -26.87 1.90 10.46
CA ALA A 74 -25.59 2.28 9.87
C ALA A 74 -25.49 3.78 9.50
N PRO A 75 -26.38 4.30 8.63
CA PRO A 75 -26.41 5.74 8.35
C PRO A 75 -26.74 6.56 9.61
N LEU A 76 -27.59 6.06 10.51
CA LEU A 76 -27.93 6.75 11.76
C LEU A 76 -26.73 6.93 12.70
N GLY A 77 -25.89 5.91 12.85
CA GLY A 77 -24.66 6.02 13.62
C GLY A 77 -23.68 7.02 12.99
N ALA A 78 -23.59 7.09 11.66
CA ALA A 78 -22.76 8.09 10.99
C ALA A 78 -23.26 9.52 11.25
N ILE A 79 -24.58 9.71 11.25
CA ILE A 79 -25.24 10.98 11.58
C ILE A 79 -24.96 11.37 13.04
N GLN A 80 -25.10 10.41 13.97
CA GLN A 80 -24.84 10.62 15.41
C GLN A 80 -23.40 11.05 15.67
N VAL A 81 -22.42 10.38 15.05
CA VAL A 81 -21.00 10.72 15.24
C VAL A 81 -20.62 12.04 14.55
N TRP A 82 -21.23 12.35 13.40
CA TRP A 82 -21.07 13.68 12.80
C TRP A 82 -21.59 14.77 13.76
N SER A 83 -22.79 14.56 14.32
CA SER A 83 -23.38 15.52 15.25
C SER A 83 -22.56 15.70 16.52
N SER A 84 -21.98 14.62 17.06
CA SER A 84 -21.12 14.71 18.26
C SER A 84 -19.79 15.42 18.03
N ARG A 85 -19.43 15.72 16.79
CA ARG A 85 -18.24 16.53 16.46
C ARG A 85 -18.55 18.01 16.23
N SER A 86 -19.80 18.35 15.98
CA SER A 86 -20.16 19.71 15.55
C SER A 86 -19.96 20.77 16.63
N THR A 87 -19.72 20.41 17.90
CA THR A 87 -19.72 21.30 19.10
C THR A 87 -21.03 22.07 19.34
N LEU A 88 -21.94 22.06 18.37
CA LEU A 88 -23.24 22.71 18.37
C LEU A 88 -24.21 22.07 19.36
N GLY A 89 -25.08 22.87 19.94
CA GLY A 89 -26.21 22.39 20.73
C GLY A 89 -27.26 21.69 19.84
N PRO A 90 -28.18 20.88 20.40
CA PRO A 90 -29.19 20.16 19.63
C PRO A 90 -30.03 21.03 18.68
N ARG A 91 -30.34 22.28 19.07
CA ARG A 91 -31.10 23.22 18.22
C ARG A 91 -30.28 23.75 17.06
N GLU A 92 -28.98 23.96 17.26
CA GLU A 92 -28.06 24.50 16.26
C GLU A 92 -27.68 23.43 15.24
N VAL A 93 -27.48 22.19 15.67
CA VAL A 93 -27.28 21.03 14.77
C VAL A 93 -28.45 20.91 13.79
N LEU A 94 -29.68 21.02 14.28
CA LEU A 94 -30.88 20.95 13.44
C LEU A 94 -31.00 22.14 12.49
N ARG A 95 -30.55 23.33 12.90
CA ARG A 95 -30.56 24.52 12.04
C ARG A 95 -29.43 24.54 11.01
N SER A 96 -28.40 23.73 11.19
CA SER A 96 -27.28 23.65 10.26
C SER A 96 -27.70 23.16 8.86
N SER A 97 -26.99 23.59 7.81
CA SER A 97 -27.19 23.13 6.43
C SER A 97 -27.04 21.61 6.29
N MET A 98 -26.11 21.00 7.03
CA MET A 98 -25.90 19.56 6.99
C MET A 98 -27.03 18.80 7.73
N GLY A 99 -27.45 19.27 8.90
CA GLY A 99 -28.58 18.70 9.65
C GLY A 99 -29.88 18.69 8.84
N HIS A 100 -30.19 19.80 8.16
CA HIS A 100 -31.33 19.88 7.24
C HIS A 100 -31.23 18.87 6.09
N ARG A 101 -30.06 18.75 5.44
CA ARG A 101 -29.86 17.79 4.35
C ARG A 101 -30.01 16.34 4.81
N MET A 102 -29.50 15.99 5.98
CA MET A 102 -29.64 14.65 6.56
C MET A 102 -31.10 14.32 6.86
N LEU A 103 -31.84 15.26 7.47
CA LEU A 103 -33.26 15.08 7.77
C LEU A 103 -34.10 15.00 6.48
N ALA A 104 -33.88 15.90 5.51
CA ALA A 104 -34.54 15.87 4.21
C ALA A 104 -34.26 14.56 3.46
N GLY A 105 -33.01 14.08 3.48
CA GLY A 105 -32.63 12.79 2.91
C GLY A 105 -33.39 11.62 3.54
N SER A 106 -33.54 11.61 4.87
CA SER A 106 -34.31 10.55 5.56
C SER A 106 -35.81 10.56 5.20
N VAL A 107 -36.38 11.75 4.97
CA VAL A 107 -37.76 11.91 4.47
C VAL A 107 -37.88 11.40 3.04
N VAL A 108 -36.91 11.72 2.17
CA VAL A 108 -36.87 11.19 0.80
C VAL A 108 -36.78 9.66 0.80
N VAL A 109 -35.96 9.07 1.66
CA VAL A 109 -35.87 7.60 1.81
C VAL A 109 -37.22 7.01 2.26
N GLY A 110 -37.88 7.63 3.25
CA GLY A 110 -39.22 7.21 3.69
C GLY A 110 -40.26 7.31 2.58
N LEU A 111 -40.29 8.43 1.84
CA LEU A 111 -41.20 8.63 0.70
C LEU A 111 -40.90 7.66 -0.45
N ALA A 112 -39.64 7.36 -0.72
CA ALA A 112 -39.24 6.38 -1.73
C ALA A 112 -39.69 4.96 -1.33
N LEU A 113 -39.62 4.61 -0.04
CA LEU A 113 -40.12 3.34 0.47
C LEU A 113 -41.64 3.22 0.29
N ILE A 114 -42.38 4.30 0.55
CA ILE A 114 -43.83 4.40 0.32
C ILE A 114 -44.16 4.29 -1.18
N ALA A 115 -43.44 5.04 -2.03
CA ALA A 115 -43.68 5.08 -3.47
C ALA A 115 -43.30 3.78 -4.19
N SER A 116 -42.41 2.97 -3.60
CA SER A 116 -41.94 1.73 -4.20
C SER A 116 -43.02 0.63 -4.13
N ARG A 117 -43.78 0.50 -5.23
CA ARG A 117 -44.75 -0.59 -5.41
C ARG A 117 -44.09 -1.98 -5.46
N ALA A 118 -42.78 -2.07 -5.69
CA ALA A 118 -42.03 -3.32 -5.74
C ALA A 118 -41.80 -3.94 -4.35
N VAL A 119 -41.86 -3.14 -3.28
CA VAL A 119 -41.52 -3.58 -1.91
C VAL A 119 -42.55 -4.56 -1.33
N LEU A 120 -43.84 -4.35 -1.63
CA LEU A 120 -44.95 -5.17 -1.12
C LEU A 120 -44.91 -6.63 -1.62
N PRO A 121 -44.87 -6.89 -2.95
CA PRO A 121 -44.79 -8.25 -3.46
C PRO A 121 -43.46 -8.91 -3.10
N TYR A 122 -42.37 -8.15 -3.05
CA TYR A 122 -41.05 -8.67 -2.70
C TYR A 122 -40.99 -9.18 -1.24
N TRP A 123 -41.57 -8.46 -0.27
CA TRP A 123 -41.57 -8.87 1.15
C TRP A 123 -42.83 -9.62 1.62
N ARG A 124 -43.79 -9.89 0.73
CA ARG A 124 -45.05 -10.60 1.04
C ARG A 124 -45.74 -10.06 2.30
N LEU A 125 -45.84 -8.73 2.36
CA LEU A 125 -46.50 -8.00 3.46
C LEU A 125 -48.02 -8.05 3.30
N SER A 126 -48.75 -8.24 4.41
CA SER A 126 -50.23 -8.26 4.38
C SER A 126 -50.87 -6.89 4.49
N HIS A 127 -50.15 -5.90 5.03
CA HIS A 127 -50.68 -4.55 5.23
C HIS A 127 -49.65 -3.50 4.83
N TYR A 128 -50.11 -2.53 4.04
CA TYR A 128 -49.31 -1.37 3.64
C TYR A 128 -48.90 -0.48 4.83
N SER A 129 -49.64 -0.55 5.94
CA SER A 129 -49.33 0.17 7.18
C SER A 129 -47.93 -0.14 7.73
N ILE A 130 -47.38 -1.34 7.49
CA ILE A 130 -46.01 -1.69 7.89
C ILE A 130 -44.99 -0.81 7.15
N VAL A 131 -45.19 -0.60 5.84
CA VAL A 131 -44.33 0.25 5.01
C VAL A 131 -44.40 1.71 5.46
N VAL A 132 -45.62 2.19 5.76
CA VAL A 132 -45.84 3.55 6.27
C VAL A 132 -45.16 3.76 7.62
N LEU A 133 -45.28 2.82 8.56
CA LEU A 133 -44.63 2.91 9.87
C LEU A 133 -43.10 2.89 9.76
N LEU A 134 -42.52 2.08 8.87
CA LEU A 134 -41.09 2.11 8.58
C LEU A 134 -40.66 3.47 8.01
N ALA A 135 -41.42 4.02 7.06
CA ALA A 135 -41.14 5.32 6.46
C ALA A 135 -41.23 6.48 7.48
N VAL A 136 -42.17 6.43 8.42
CA VAL A 136 -42.29 7.40 9.53
C VAL A 136 -41.12 7.28 10.52
N TRP A 137 -40.62 6.06 10.74
CA TRP A 137 -39.52 5.82 11.66
C TRP A 137 -38.19 6.45 11.18
N PHE A 138 -37.88 6.45 9.89
CA PHE A 138 -36.61 6.96 9.35
C PHE A 138 -36.31 8.43 9.74
N PRO A 139 -37.24 9.39 9.53
CA PRO A 139 -37.06 10.78 10.00
C PRO A 139 -36.94 10.90 11.51
N LEU A 140 -37.74 10.15 12.28
CA LEU A 140 -37.71 10.17 13.75
C LEU A 140 -36.38 9.65 14.30
N ALA A 141 -35.85 8.58 13.70
CA ALA A 141 -34.57 8.00 14.06
C ALA A 141 -33.40 8.92 13.68
N THR A 142 -33.47 9.57 12.51
CA THR A 142 -32.48 10.56 12.05
C THR A 142 -32.44 11.77 12.98
N LEU A 143 -33.62 12.28 13.35
CA LEU A 143 -33.76 13.36 14.32
C LEU A 143 -33.21 12.95 15.70
N GLY A 144 -33.52 11.73 16.13
CA GLY A 144 -32.96 11.15 17.36
C GLY A 144 -31.44 11.08 17.34
N ALA A 145 -30.83 10.57 16.28
CA ALA A 145 -29.39 10.45 16.12
C ALA A 145 -28.68 11.82 16.14
N LEU A 146 -29.25 12.84 15.50
CA LEU A 146 -28.74 14.23 15.56
C LEU A 146 -28.81 14.78 16.99
N VAL A 147 -29.95 14.63 17.67
CA VAL A 147 -30.10 15.14 19.04
C VAL A 147 -29.18 14.40 20.01
N GLU A 148 -29.09 13.08 19.90
CA GLU A 148 -28.25 12.24 20.75
C GLU A 148 -26.77 12.58 20.58
N GLY A 149 -26.30 12.73 19.33
CA GLY A 149 -24.92 13.15 19.04
C GLY A 149 -24.56 14.48 19.68
N ALA A 150 -25.44 15.49 19.57
CA ALA A 150 -25.27 16.79 20.21
C ALA A 150 -25.33 16.73 21.76
N ARG A 151 -26.04 15.76 22.34
CA ARG A 151 -26.13 15.59 23.80
C ARG A 151 -24.94 14.84 24.38
N LEU A 152 -24.28 13.99 23.60
CA LEU A 152 -23.04 13.32 24.01
C LEU A 152 -21.91 14.32 24.31
N THR A 153 -21.79 15.39 23.52
CA THR A 153 -20.79 16.46 23.78
C THR A 153 -21.05 17.22 25.09
N GLN A 154 -22.32 17.33 25.49
CA GLN A 154 -22.73 17.97 26.74
C GLN A 154 -22.58 17.06 27.97
N GLY A 155 -22.07 15.83 27.80
CA GLY A 155 -21.90 14.87 28.90
C GLY A 155 -23.22 14.29 29.44
N PHE A 156 -24.29 14.29 28.64
CA PHE A 156 -25.65 13.87 29.05
C PHE A 156 -25.86 12.34 29.06
N TYR A 157 -24.83 11.57 29.43
CA TYR A 157 -24.83 10.10 29.34
C TYR A 157 -25.98 9.42 30.11
N ARG A 158 -26.28 9.88 31.33
CA ARG A 158 -27.37 9.31 32.16
C ARG A 158 -28.74 9.56 31.55
N GLY A 159 -28.94 10.71 30.92
CA GLY A 159 -30.21 11.04 30.28
C GLY A 159 -30.42 10.24 28.99
N ILE A 160 -29.36 10.03 28.21
CA ILE A 160 -29.36 9.17 27.01
C ILE A 160 -29.68 7.72 27.41
N ALA A 161 -28.95 7.18 28.39
CA ALA A 161 -29.18 5.84 28.95
C ALA A 161 -30.63 5.62 29.38
N ASN A 162 -31.20 6.57 30.14
CA ASN A 162 -32.59 6.51 30.58
C ASN A 162 -33.58 6.61 29.41
N ALA A 163 -33.33 7.48 28.44
CA ALA A 163 -34.20 7.67 27.28
C ALA A 163 -34.34 6.40 26.44
N HIS A 164 -33.25 5.66 26.22
CA HIS A 164 -33.29 4.38 25.50
C HIS A 164 -33.92 3.27 26.35
N PHE A 165 -33.60 3.20 27.65
CA PHE A 165 -34.19 2.21 28.54
C PHE A 165 -35.72 2.31 28.57
N TRP A 166 -36.25 3.51 28.76
CA TRP A 166 -37.70 3.72 28.81
C TRP A 166 -38.36 3.65 27.44
N GLY A 167 -37.84 4.33 26.41
CA GLY A 167 -38.47 4.35 25.09
C GLY A 167 -38.25 3.05 24.30
N ASN A 168 -37.00 2.78 23.93
CA ASN A 168 -36.64 1.63 23.07
C ASN A 168 -36.69 0.28 23.79
N GLY A 169 -36.65 0.24 25.12
CA GLY A 169 -36.81 -0.98 25.92
C GLY A 169 -38.23 -1.14 26.47
N PHE A 170 -38.57 -0.39 27.52
CA PHE A 170 -39.77 -0.62 28.32
C PHE A 170 -41.08 -0.35 27.57
N VAL A 171 -41.22 0.84 26.95
CA VAL A 171 -42.43 1.21 26.18
C VAL A 171 -42.63 0.27 25.01
N ARG A 172 -41.56 -0.06 24.28
CA ARG A 172 -41.61 -1.02 23.17
C ARG A 172 -42.11 -2.39 23.61
N LEU A 173 -41.61 -2.92 24.73
CA LEU A 173 -42.06 -4.18 25.30
C LEU A 173 -43.53 -4.12 25.73
N LEU A 174 -43.89 -3.16 26.58
CA LEU A 174 -45.21 -3.08 27.21
C LEU A 174 -46.31 -2.81 26.18
N VAL A 175 -46.17 -1.74 25.39
CA VAL A 175 -47.16 -1.35 24.37
C VAL A 175 -47.19 -2.40 23.26
N GLY A 176 -46.04 -2.96 22.90
CA GLY A 176 -45.93 -3.96 21.86
C GLY A 176 -46.67 -5.25 22.21
N VAL A 177 -46.41 -5.81 23.40
CA VAL A 177 -47.09 -7.03 23.86
C VAL A 177 -48.59 -6.80 24.02
N MET A 178 -49.01 -5.66 24.57
CA MET A 178 -50.42 -5.30 24.70
C MET A 178 -51.10 -5.19 23.32
N ALA A 179 -50.53 -4.45 22.37
CA ALA A 179 -51.10 -4.29 21.04
C ALA A 179 -51.17 -5.61 20.26
N MET A 180 -50.13 -6.45 20.35
CA MET A 180 -50.15 -7.79 19.76
C MET A 180 -51.24 -8.67 20.38
N GLY A 181 -51.40 -8.62 21.71
CA GLY A 181 -52.43 -9.37 22.44
C GLY A 181 -53.87 -8.92 22.13
N LEU A 182 -54.06 -7.63 21.79
CA LEU A 182 -55.34 -7.07 21.32
C LEU A 182 -55.63 -7.40 19.84
N GLY A 183 -54.81 -8.23 19.19
CA GLY A 183 -55.03 -8.68 17.82
C GLY A 183 -54.53 -7.72 16.73
N TRP A 184 -53.74 -6.69 17.07
CA TRP A 184 -53.20 -5.74 16.07
C TRP A 184 -52.00 -6.31 15.28
N GLY A 185 -51.61 -7.55 15.56
CA GLY A 185 -50.61 -8.28 14.79
C GLY A 185 -49.24 -7.61 14.76
N ALA A 186 -48.50 -7.82 13.66
CA ALA A 186 -47.19 -7.20 13.43
C ALA A 186 -47.26 -5.66 13.32
N VAL A 187 -48.42 -5.10 12.95
CA VAL A 187 -48.65 -3.65 12.88
C VAL A 187 -48.60 -3.04 14.28
N GLY A 188 -49.29 -3.63 15.25
CA GLY A 188 -49.27 -3.16 16.64
C GLY A 188 -47.87 -3.19 17.27
N ALA A 189 -47.09 -4.24 16.94
CA ALA A 189 -45.70 -4.34 17.35
C ALA A 189 -44.82 -3.20 16.79
N LEU A 190 -45.04 -2.82 15.52
CA LEU A 190 -44.28 -1.75 14.87
C LEU A 190 -44.74 -0.35 15.32
N VAL A 191 -46.03 -0.18 15.66
CA VAL A 191 -46.53 1.03 16.34
C VAL A 191 -45.79 1.23 17.66
N ALA A 192 -45.56 0.17 18.43
CA ALA A 192 -44.77 0.25 19.66
C ALA A 192 -43.31 0.65 19.44
N VAL A 193 -42.70 0.25 18.30
CA VAL A 193 -41.35 0.69 17.91
C VAL A 193 -41.31 2.19 17.62
N VAL A 194 -42.28 2.70 16.85
CA VAL A 194 -42.41 4.13 16.54
C VAL A 194 -42.70 4.93 17.82
N ALA A 195 -43.63 4.46 18.66
CA ALA A 195 -43.96 5.08 19.94
C ALA A 195 -42.74 5.12 20.88
N GLY A 196 -41.98 4.03 20.97
CA GLY A 196 -40.73 3.97 21.73
C GLY A 196 -39.72 5.01 21.26
N GLN A 197 -39.51 5.14 19.94
CA GLN A 197 -38.62 6.13 19.35
C GLN A 197 -39.08 7.58 19.64
N CYS A 198 -40.39 7.85 19.59
CA CYS A 198 -40.96 9.14 19.98
C CYS A 198 -40.70 9.45 21.46
N ILE A 199 -40.91 8.50 22.36
CA ILE A 199 -40.64 8.67 23.79
C ILE A 199 -39.14 8.90 24.05
N THR A 200 -38.26 8.15 23.39
CA THR A 200 -36.81 8.38 23.46
C THR A 200 -36.47 9.80 23.01
N LEU A 201 -37.00 10.27 21.89
CA LEU A 201 -36.78 11.62 21.39
C LEU A 201 -37.30 12.70 22.36
N ILE A 202 -38.51 12.54 22.89
CA ILE A 202 -39.10 13.46 23.89
C ILE A 202 -38.23 13.49 25.15
N SER A 203 -37.73 12.34 25.59
CA SER A 203 -36.85 12.23 26.76
C SER A 203 -35.50 12.89 26.53
N LEU A 204 -34.92 12.79 25.33
CA LEU A 204 -33.69 13.49 24.94
C LEU A 204 -33.88 15.02 24.85
N TRP A 205 -35.12 15.47 24.64
CA TRP A 205 -35.49 16.88 24.51
C TRP A 205 -35.70 17.60 25.85
N ARG A 206 -36.16 16.90 26.90
CA ARG A 206 -36.50 17.51 28.20
C ARG A 206 -35.25 17.90 29.02
N ARG A 207 -35.04 19.23 29.23
CA ARG A 207 -34.12 20.00 30.15
C ARG A 207 -32.75 19.35 30.49
N THR A 208 -31.60 19.95 30.15
CA THR A 208 -31.09 21.25 30.67
C THR A 208 -30.17 21.95 29.65
N ASN A 209 -30.25 23.28 29.57
CA ASN A 209 -29.30 24.17 28.90
C ASN A 209 -28.07 24.34 29.81
N ARG A 210 -27.19 23.35 29.90
CA ARG A 210 -25.87 23.58 30.51
C ARG A 210 -24.91 24.07 29.43
N PRO A 211 -24.19 25.18 29.64
CA PRO A 211 -23.11 25.56 28.74
C PRO A 211 -22.04 24.46 28.71
N SER A 212 -21.47 24.22 27.53
CA SER A 212 -20.47 23.19 27.31
C SER A 212 -19.25 23.46 28.22
N PRO A 213 -18.77 22.47 29.01
CA PRO A 213 -17.40 22.52 29.49
C PRO A 213 -16.46 22.52 28.27
N ALA A 214 -15.27 23.09 28.45
CA ALA A 214 -14.17 23.13 27.49
C ALA A 214 -13.98 21.78 26.75
N PRO A 215 -13.52 21.81 25.49
CA PRO A 215 -13.49 20.64 24.62
C PRO A 215 -12.76 19.48 25.30
N LEU A 216 -13.29 18.28 25.13
CA LEU A 216 -12.63 17.04 25.52
C LEU A 216 -11.42 16.85 24.59
N GLU A 217 -10.39 17.67 24.77
CA GLU A 217 -9.24 17.85 23.88
C GLU A 217 -8.26 16.66 23.91
N LEU A 218 -8.63 15.54 24.55
CA LEU A 218 -7.69 14.45 24.80
C LEU A 218 -7.76 13.28 23.81
N LEU A 219 -8.64 13.29 22.81
CA LEU A 219 -8.62 12.30 21.73
C LEU A 219 -9.17 12.95 20.46
N LEU A 220 -8.33 13.02 19.42
CA LEU A 220 -8.63 13.16 17.97
C LEU A 220 -8.07 14.45 17.34
N GLY A 221 -6.93 14.28 16.65
CA GLY A 221 -6.29 15.32 15.86
C GLY A 221 -6.79 15.46 14.42
N SER A 222 -6.64 16.67 13.88
CA SER A 222 -6.73 17.12 12.47
C SER A 222 -8.07 16.94 11.73
N ASP A 223 -8.50 18.00 11.05
CA ASP A 223 -9.69 18.09 10.20
C ASP A 223 -9.82 17.00 9.12
N ASN A 224 -8.72 16.35 8.75
CA ASN A 224 -8.70 15.25 7.78
C ASN A 224 -9.32 13.95 8.33
N GLN A 225 -9.48 13.83 9.66
CA GLN A 225 -10.17 12.72 10.31
C GLN A 225 -11.70 12.82 10.23
N SER A 226 -12.28 13.97 9.86
CA SER A 226 -13.74 14.16 9.73
C SER A 226 -14.33 13.42 8.53
N ARG A 227 -13.69 13.53 7.35
CA ARG A 227 -14.09 12.83 6.13
C ARG A 227 -13.83 11.32 6.20
N GLN A 228 -12.79 10.89 6.91
CA GLN A 228 -12.47 9.46 7.08
C GLN A 228 -13.36 8.76 8.11
N LEU A 229 -13.95 9.48 9.05
CA LEU A 229 -14.79 8.89 10.09
C LEU A 229 -16.10 8.34 9.51
N GLY A 230 -16.78 9.06 8.62
CA GLY A 230 -17.99 8.55 7.97
C GLY A 230 -17.75 7.22 7.24
N SER A 231 -16.61 7.12 6.54
CA SER A 231 -16.18 5.85 5.95
C SER A 231 -15.86 4.78 7.01
N ARG A 232 -15.21 5.13 8.13
CA ARG A 232 -14.89 4.18 9.21
C ARG A 232 -16.15 3.69 9.95
N VAL A 233 -17.15 4.55 10.08
CA VAL A 233 -18.46 4.21 10.64
C VAL A 233 -19.20 3.26 9.70
N LEU A 234 -19.21 3.55 8.39
CA LEU A 234 -19.76 2.61 7.39
C LEU A 234 -19.09 1.23 7.45
N LEU A 235 -17.77 1.17 7.69
CA LEU A 235 -17.04 -0.08 7.87
C LEU A 235 -17.44 -0.84 9.15
N LEU A 236 -17.71 -0.14 10.26
CA LEU A 236 -18.15 -0.76 11.52
C LEU A 236 -19.49 -1.49 11.38
N PHE A 237 -20.38 -0.96 10.53
CA PHE A 237 -21.72 -1.50 10.36
C PHE A 237 -21.83 -2.67 9.39
N GLY A 238 -20.78 -2.97 8.62
CA GLY A 238 -20.80 -4.09 7.68
C GLY A 238 -21.05 -5.43 8.37
N THR A 239 -20.51 -5.63 9.57
CA THR A 239 -20.73 -6.86 10.35
C THR A 239 -22.19 -6.99 10.79
N GLY A 240 -22.82 -5.88 11.21
CA GLY A 240 -24.25 -5.86 11.56
C GLY A 240 -25.14 -6.11 10.34
N ALA A 241 -24.78 -5.55 9.18
CA ALA A 241 -25.47 -5.83 7.93
C ALA A 241 -25.38 -7.31 7.55
N LEU A 242 -24.19 -7.92 7.64
CA LEU A 242 -24.03 -9.36 7.40
C LEU A 242 -24.77 -10.21 8.43
N LEU A 243 -24.88 -9.80 9.69
CA LEU A 243 -25.61 -10.53 10.72
C LEU A 243 -27.13 -10.57 10.45
N SER A 244 -27.70 -9.50 9.88
CA SER A 244 -29.16 -9.35 9.74
C SER A 244 -29.70 -9.52 8.31
N VAL A 245 -28.84 -9.62 7.29
CA VAL A 245 -29.27 -9.70 5.88
C VAL A 245 -30.11 -10.95 5.59
N ASP A 246 -29.83 -12.05 6.28
CA ASP A 246 -30.58 -13.30 6.12
C ASP A 246 -32.04 -13.18 6.58
N THR A 247 -32.30 -12.48 7.68
CA THR A 247 -33.64 -12.26 8.21
C THR A 247 -34.47 -11.38 7.27
N LEU A 248 -33.83 -10.42 6.60
CA LEU A 248 -34.46 -9.63 5.54
C LEU A 248 -34.86 -10.50 4.34
N VAL A 249 -33.93 -11.35 3.88
CA VAL A 249 -34.14 -12.13 2.65
C VAL A 249 -34.98 -13.39 2.88
N ALA A 250 -34.96 -13.96 4.08
CA ALA A 250 -35.73 -15.15 4.46
C ALA A 250 -37.21 -15.03 4.11
N ARG A 251 -37.80 -13.83 4.22
CA ARG A 251 -39.22 -13.62 3.88
C ARG A 251 -39.50 -13.59 2.38
N HIS A 252 -38.51 -13.17 1.58
CA HIS A 252 -38.60 -13.19 0.13
C HIS A 252 -38.55 -14.62 -0.41
N VAL A 253 -37.60 -15.41 0.10
CA VAL A 253 -37.25 -16.72 -0.48
C VAL A 253 -37.88 -17.94 0.21
N LEU A 254 -38.39 -17.80 1.45
CA LEU A 254 -39.01 -18.90 2.19
C LEU A 254 -40.54 -18.75 2.30
N SER A 255 -41.23 -19.86 2.58
CA SER A 255 -42.66 -19.83 2.93
C SER A 255 -42.90 -19.03 4.21
N GLY A 256 -44.11 -18.50 4.41
CA GLY A 256 -44.37 -17.57 5.52
C GLY A 256 -44.05 -18.15 6.90
N GLY A 257 -44.41 -19.42 7.13
CA GLY A 257 -44.11 -20.13 8.39
C GLY A 257 -42.63 -20.48 8.53
N SER A 258 -41.96 -20.87 7.44
CA SER A 258 -40.52 -21.16 7.43
C SER A 258 -39.69 -19.90 7.70
N ALA A 259 -40.09 -18.75 7.16
CA ALA A 259 -39.43 -17.47 7.41
C ALA A 259 -39.52 -17.05 8.88
N GLY A 260 -40.67 -17.27 9.54
CA GLY A 260 -40.82 -17.01 10.98
C GLY A 260 -39.96 -17.91 11.84
N ARG A 261 -39.92 -19.22 11.54
CA ARG A 261 -39.04 -20.18 12.23
C ARG A 261 -37.57 -19.83 12.05
N TYR A 262 -37.17 -19.43 10.84
CA TYR A 262 -35.82 -18.96 10.58
C TYR A 262 -35.48 -17.70 11.39
N SER A 263 -36.39 -16.72 11.43
CA SER A 263 -36.18 -15.46 12.16
C SER A 263 -36.00 -15.68 13.66
N VAL A 264 -36.78 -16.58 14.27
CA VAL A 264 -36.58 -16.98 15.67
C VAL A 264 -35.22 -17.67 15.86
N ALA A 265 -34.81 -18.52 14.92
CA ALA A 265 -33.51 -19.17 14.98
C ALA A 265 -32.35 -18.16 14.93
N ALA A 266 -32.45 -17.14 14.07
CA ALA A 266 -31.47 -16.06 13.98
C ALA A 266 -31.39 -15.25 15.28
N ILE A 267 -32.53 -14.85 15.85
CA ILE A 267 -32.58 -14.11 17.13
C ILE A 267 -31.93 -14.89 18.27
N LEU A 268 -32.20 -16.20 18.36
CA LEU A 268 -31.57 -17.05 19.39
C LEU A 268 -30.06 -17.20 19.15
N ALA A 269 -29.63 -17.29 17.89
CA ALA A 269 -28.21 -17.39 17.53
C ALA A 269 -27.42 -16.10 17.79
N ASP A 270 -28.03 -14.92 17.60
CA ASP A 270 -27.40 -13.61 17.82
C ASP A 270 -26.88 -13.42 19.25
N VAL A 271 -27.45 -14.14 20.23
CA VAL A 271 -26.96 -14.16 21.62
C VAL A 271 -25.49 -14.62 21.68
N ALA A 272 -25.11 -15.58 20.83
CA ALA A 272 -23.73 -16.08 20.72
C ALA A 272 -22.76 -15.06 20.08
N PHE A 273 -23.27 -14.03 19.40
CA PHE A 273 -22.47 -12.95 18.81
C PHE A 273 -22.32 -11.74 19.75
N VAL A 274 -23.43 -11.29 20.35
CA VAL A 274 -23.51 -10.05 21.14
C VAL A 274 -22.54 -10.02 22.31
N VAL A 275 -22.52 -11.10 23.10
CA VAL A 275 -21.76 -11.12 24.35
C VAL A 275 -20.25 -11.17 24.09
N PRO A 276 -19.72 -12.01 23.18
CA PRO A 276 -18.30 -11.97 22.83
C PRO A 276 -17.88 -10.66 22.15
N VAL A 277 -18.70 -10.09 21.26
CA VAL A 277 -18.36 -8.82 20.59
C VAL A 277 -18.26 -7.65 21.57
N SER A 278 -19.04 -7.67 22.65
CA SER A 278 -18.91 -6.68 23.73
C SER A 278 -17.50 -6.65 24.34
N LEU A 279 -16.79 -7.80 24.36
CA LEU A 279 -15.38 -7.87 24.77
C LEU A 279 -14.42 -7.22 23.77
N THR A 280 -14.77 -7.21 22.48
CA THR A 280 -13.95 -6.58 21.42
C THR A 280 -13.94 -5.07 21.58
N PHE A 281 -15.06 -4.47 22.03
CA PHE A 281 -15.11 -3.05 22.37
C PHE A 281 -14.20 -2.68 23.54
N LEU A 282 -13.98 -3.59 24.50
CA LEU A 282 -13.02 -3.40 25.60
C LEU A 282 -11.56 -3.46 25.11
N LEU A 283 -11.28 -4.28 24.09
CA LEU A 283 -9.95 -4.40 23.48
C LEU A 283 -9.64 -3.28 22.47
N HIS A 284 -10.66 -2.61 21.94
CA HIS A 284 -10.53 -1.58 20.90
C HIS A 284 -9.56 -0.45 21.26
N PRO A 285 -9.63 0.19 22.45
CA PRO A 285 -8.70 1.26 22.81
C PRO A 285 -7.23 0.81 22.81
N HIS A 286 -6.96 -0.43 23.24
CA HIS A 286 -5.60 -0.98 23.27
C HIS A 286 -5.05 -1.20 21.86
N LEU A 287 -5.87 -1.71 20.94
CA LEU A 287 -5.49 -1.90 19.53
C LEU A 287 -5.29 -0.57 18.78
N THR A 288 -5.88 0.52 19.27
CA THR A 288 -5.76 1.85 18.64
C THR A 288 -4.69 2.76 19.27
N ARG A 289 -4.25 2.49 20.51
CA ARG A 289 -3.36 3.38 21.27
C ARG A 289 -1.87 3.15 21.02
N PHE A 290 -1.47 1.95 20.61
CA PHE A 290 -0.07 1.64 20.35
C PHE A 290 0.24 1.74 18.86
N SER A 291 1.39 2.33 18.51
CA SER A 291 1.97 2.19 17.17
C SER A 291 2.07 0.70 16.84
N LEU A 292 1.62 0.32 15.64
CA LEU A 292 1.49 -1.06 15.17
C LEU A 292 2.83 -1.83 15.16
N SER A 293 3.96 -1.15 15.40
CA SER A 293 5.32 -1.72 15.45
C SER A 293 5.68 -2.41 16.77
N SER A 294 4.86 -2.32 17.83
CA SER A 294 5.19 -2.93 19.11
C SER A 294 4.84 -4.43 19.15
N ASN A 295 5.74 -5.25 19.69
CA ASN A 295 5.46 -6.66 20.00
C ASN A 295 4.23 -6.82 20.90
N GLN A 296 3.92 -5.79 21.70
CA GLN A 296 2.75 -5.74 22.58
C GLN A 296 1.44 -5.80 21.80
N VAL A 297 1.30 -5.10 20.66
CA VAL A 297 0.08 -5.17 19.82
C VAL A 297 -0.17 -6.59 19.30
N ARG A 298 0.89 -7.31 18.92
CA ARG A 298 0.78 -8.71 18.47
C ARG A 298 0.35 -9.64 19.60
N LEU A 299 0.92 -9.47 20.79
CA LEU A 299 0.54 -10.24 21.98
C LEU A 299 -0.90 -9.95 22.39
N ASP A 300 -1.29 -8.68 22.41
CA ASP A 300 -2.65 -8.25 22.77
C ASP A 300 -3.68 -8.74 21.75
N PHE A 301 -3.39 -8.64 20.45
CA PHE A 301 -4.27 -9.13 19.38
C PHE A 301 -4.43 -10.66 19.43
N THR A 302 -3.32 -11.41 19.57
CA THR A 302 -3.38 -12.88 19.63
C THR A 302 -4.02 -13.39 20.92
N SER A 303 -3.78 -12.74 22.05
CA SER A 303 -4.44 -13.01 23.33
C SER A 303 -5.94 -12.69 23.26
N GLY A 304 -6.29 -11.56 22.66
CA GLY A 304 -7.68 -11.15 22.41
C GLY A 304 -8.44 -12.16 21.56
N LEU A 305 -7.83 -12.63 20.46
CA LEU A 305 -8.43 -13.63 19.58
C LEU A 305 -8.74 -14.94 20.32
N LYS A 306 -7.81 -15.42 21.14
CA LYS A 306 -8.00 -16.64 21.95
C LYS A 306 -9.14 -16.48 22.96
N LYS A 307 -9.14 -15.37 23.70
CA LYS A 307 -10.20 -15.08 24.70
C LYS A 307 -11.57 -14.99 24.04
N LEU A 308 -11.65 -14.35 22.88
CA LEU A 308 -12.88 -14.19 22.11
C LEU A 308 -13.40 -15.53 21.58
N ALA A 309 -12.51 -16.39 21.08
CA ALA A 309 -12.87 -17.74 20.65
C ALA A 309 -13.41 -18.58 21.82
N VAL A 310 -12.76 -18.54 22.99
CA VAL A 310 -13.21 -19.25 24.20
C VAL A 310 -14.56 -18.72 24.67
N ALA A 311 -14.75 -17.40 24.73
CA ALA A 311 -16.03 -16.79 25.12
C ALA A 311 -17.16 -17.16 24.15
N SER A 312 -16.88 -17.15 22.84
CA SER A 312 -17.85 -17.53 21.82
C SER A 312 -18.25 -19.00 21.95
N LEU A 313 -17.31 -19.89 22.24
CA LEU A 313 -17.58 -21.31 22.51
C LEU A 313 -18.40 -21.53 23.79
N ALA A 314 -18.03 -20.83 24.87
CA ALA A 314 -18.71 -20.96 26.17
C ALA A 314 -20.19 -20.56 26.11
N ILE A 315 -20.56 -19.63 25.23
CA ILE A 315 -21.93 -19.13 25.07
C ILE A 315 -22.65 -19.89 23.95
N GLY A 316 -21.99 -20.13 22.82
CA GLY A 316 -22.59 -20.79 21.67
C GLY A 316 -22.88 -22.27 21.89
N ALA A 317 -21.96 -23.02 22.53
CA ALA A 317 -22.13 -24.46 22.70
C ALA A 317 -23.38 -24.85 23.52
N PRO A 318 -23.71 -24.20 24.66
CA PRO A 318 -24.97 -24.44 25.36
C PRO A 318 -26.21 -24.17 24.49
N ILE A 319 -26.21 -23.09 23.71
CA ILE A 319 -27.33 -22.75 22.82
C ILE A 319 -27.51 -23.80 21.73
N MET A 320 -26.41 -24.34 21.17
CA MET A 320 -26.46 -25.42 20.17
C MET A 320 -26.99 -26.74 20.74
N LEU A 321 -26.53 -27.11 21.94
CA LEU A 321 -26.93 -28.35 22.61
C LEU A 321 -28.39 -28.30 23.08
N LEU A 322 -28.83 -27.15 23.58
CA LEU A 322 -30.17 -26.92 24.13
C LEU A 322 -31.10 -26.19 23.15
N ALA A 323 -30.81 -26.20 21.85
CA ALA A 323 -31.54 -25.41 20.85
C ALA A 323 -33.06 -25.65 20.89
N GLU A 324 -33.47 -26.91 20.91
CA GLU A 324 -34.89 -27.30 20.90
C GLU A 324 -35.64 -26.97 22.21
N PRO A 325 -35.12 -27.29 23.41
CA PRO A 325 -35.77 -26.87 24.66
C PRO A 325 -35.76 -25.35 24.83
N LEU A 326 -34.71 -24.63 24.40
CA LEU A 326 -34.68 -23.17 24.44
C LEU A 326 -35.72 -22.54 23.51
N LEU A 327 -35.87 -23.06 22.28
CA LEU A 327 -36.89 -22.61 21.34
C LEU A 327 -38.30 -22.77 21.94
N SER A 328 -38.58 -23.93 22.53
CA SER A 328 -39.86 -24.22 23.16
C SER A 328 -40.13 -23.33 24.37
N LEU A 329 -39.11 -23.13 25.22
CA LEU A 329 -39.19 -22.34 26.45
C LEU A 329 -39.31 -20.84 26.21
N LEU A 330 -38.69 -20.30 25.17
CA LEU A 330 -38.65 -18.86 24.92
C LEU A 330 -39.71 -18.42 23.90
N PHE A 331 -39.89 -19.19 22.82
CA PHE A 331 -40.69 -18.79 21.65
C PHE A 331 -41.93 -19.67 21.46
N GLY A 332 -41.99 -20.85 22.09
CA GLY A 332 -43.11 -21.80 22.01
C GLY A 332 -42.80 -23.03 21.14
N SER A 333 -43.55 -24.12 21.36
CA SER A 333 -43.30 -25.43 20.72
C SER A 333 -43.50 -25.42 19.20
N THR A 334 -44.24 -24.46 18.65
CA THR A 334 -44.43 -24.28 17.19
C THR A 334 -43.14 -23.94 16.44
N TYR A 335 -42.09 -23.56 17.16
CA TYR A 335 -40.76 -23.22 16.64
C TYR A 335 -39.70 -24.31 16.81
N SER A 336 -39.99 -25.43 17.48
CA SER A 336 -39.01 -26.51 17.76
C SER A 336 -38.31 -27.04 16.49
N GLY A 337 -39.05 -27.12 15.38
CA GLY A 337 -38.52 -27.53 14.07
C GLY A 337 -37.43 -26.62 13.47
N ALA A 338 -37.06 -25.52 14.14
CA ALA A 338 -35.95 -24.64 13.75
C ALA A 338 -34.60 -25.01 14.40
N ALA A 339 -34.53 -26.04 15.27
CA ALA A 339 -33.34 -26.36 16.05
C ALA A 339 -32.07 -26.56 15.21
N ASN A 340 -32.17 -27.22 14.05
CA ASN A 340 -31.02 -27.40 13.14
C ASN A 340 -30.55 -26.08 12.50
N VAL A 341 -31.47 -25.15 12.26
CA VAL A 341 -31.13 -23.80 11.77
C VAL A 341 -30.41 -23.01 12.86
N VAL A 342 -30.90 -23.09 14.12
CA VAL A 342 -30.22 -22.47 15.28
C VAL A 342 -28.77 -22.93 15.38
N ARG A 343 -28.51 -24.24 15.27
CA ARG A 343 -27.15 -24.78 15.38
C ARG A 343 -26.20 -24.17 14.35
N LEU A 344 -26.62 -24.04 13.09
CA LEU A 344 -25.79 -23.43 12.05
C LEU A 344 -25.62 -21.93 12.24
N LEU A 345 -26.67 -21.21 12.63
CA LEU A 345 -26.59 -19.77 12.86
C LEU A 345 -25.74 -19.44 14.09
N VAL A 346 -25.72 -20.29 15.12
CA VAL A 346 -24.80 -20.12 16.25
C VAL A 346 -23.34 -20.27 15.79
N VAL A 347 -23.04 -21.24 14.92
CA VAL A 347 -21.70 -21.35 14.31
C VAL A 347 -21.35 -20.08 13.54
N GLN A 348 -22.27 -19.58 12.72
CA GLN A 348 -22.09 -18.32 11.98
C GLN A 348 -21.83 -17.13 12.93
N ALA A 349 -22.62 -16.99 14.00
CA ALA A 349 -22.48 -15.95 15.02
C ALA A 349 -21.11 -16.01 15.72
N MET A 350 -20.63 -17.20 16.07
CA MET A 350 -19.30 -17.39 16.66
C MET A 350 -18.18 -17.03 15.70
N VAL A 351 -18.27 -17.44 14.42
CA VAL A 351 -17.30 -17.08 13.38
C VAL A 351 -17.24 -15.57 13.19
N LEU A 352 -18.42 -14.93 13.10
CA LEU A 352 -18.51 -13.50 12.90
C LEU A 352 -18.02 -12.70 14.12
N ALA A 353 -18.22 -13.22 15.34
CA ALA A 353 -17.67 -12.64 16.55
C ALA A 353 -16.14 -12.60 16.50
N VAL A 354 -15.50 -13.69 16.09
CA VAL A 354 -14.03 -13.74 15.89
C VAL A 354 -13.60 -12.78 14.78
N ALA A 355 -14.32 -12.73 13.66
CA ALA A 355 -14.05 -11.82 12.56
C ALA A 355 -14.12 -10.33 12.98
N GLN A 356 -14.98 -9.99 13.95
CA GLN A 356 -15.16 -8.61 14.42
C GLN A 356 -13.87 -8.01 14.99
N LEU A 357 -13.01 -8.81 15.64
CA LEU A 357 -11.70 -8.35 16.10
C LEU A 357 -10.79 -7.96 14.93
N MET A 358 -10.83 -8.74 13.84
CA MET A 358 -10.11 -8.41 12.61
C MET A 358 -10.70 -7.17 11.94
N VAL A 359 -12.03 -7.03 11.91
CA VAL A 359 -12.72 -5.85 11.33
C VAL A 359 -12.29 -4.60 12.06
N THR A 360 -12.27 -4.67 13.39
CA THR A 360 -11.81 -3.59 14.25
C THR A 360 -10.36 -3.18 13.96
N LEU A 361 -9.46 -4.15 13.75
CA LEU A 361 -8.06 -3.89 13.36
C LEU A 361 -7.96 -3.31 11.94
N GLN A 362 -8.76 -3.77 10.98
CA GLN A 362 -8.71 -3.24 9.62
C GLN A 362 -9.27 -1.82 9.53
N ILE A 363 -10.29 -1.52 10.33
CA ILE A 363 -10.85 -0.17 10.47
C ILE A 363 -9.83 0.78 11.07
N SER A 364 -9.10 0.36 12.12
CA SER A 364 -8.04 1.18 12.71
C SER A 364 -6.90 1.47 11.73
N ARG A 365 -6.65 0.55 10.78
CA ARG A 365 -5.67 0.69 9.70
C ARG A 365 -6.15 1.49 8.48
N GLY A 366 -7.43 1.87 8.42
CA GLY A 366 -8.02 2.45 7.21
C GLY A 366 -7.97 1.51 6.01
N SER A 367 -7.88 0.19 6.24
CA SER A 367 -7.80 -0.81 5.18
C SER A 367 -9.17 -1.02 4.56
N ARG A 368 -9.22 -1.07 3.23
CA ARG A 368 -10.45 -1.37 2.49
C ARG A 368 -10.93 -2.82 2.68
N THR A 369 -10.09 -3.72 3.22
CA THR A 369 -10.52 -5.09 3.57
C THR A 369 -11.57 -5.11 4.69
N ALA A 370 -11.73 -4.02 5.44
CA ALA A 370 -12.85 -3.86 6.37
C ALA A 370 -14.23 -3.79 5.69
N LEU A 371 -14.31 -3.67 4.35
CA LEU A 371 -15.56 -3.80 3.58
C LEU A 371 -15.98 -5.25 3.37
N ALA A 372 -15.16 -6.25 3.73
CA ALA A 372 -15.46 -7.66 3.50
C ALA A 372 -16.85 -8.09 4.03
N PRO A 373 -17.32 -7.66 5.22
CA PRO A 373 -18.67 -7.98 5.67
C PRO A 373 -19.79 -7.44 4.77
N TRP A 374 -19.64 -6.24 4.19
CA TRP A 374 -20.59 -5.69 3.23
C TRP A 374 -20.62 -6.49 1.92
N VAL A 375 -19.44 -6.85 1.41
CA VAL A 375 -19.31 -7.69 0.21
C VAL A 375 -19.96 -9.06 0.45
N ALA A 376 -19.72 -9.65 1.62
CA ALA A 376 -20.35 -10.89 2.02
C ALA A 376 -21.88 -10.76 2.13
N ALA A 377 -22.40 -9.66 2.70
CA ALA A 377 -23.84 -9.40 2.80
C ALA A 377 -24.51 -9.28 1.42
N ILE A 378 -23.85 -8.59 0.47
CA ILE A 378 -24.29 -8.53 -0.93
C ILE A 378 -24.22 -9.93 -1.57
N GLY A 379 -23.16 -10.70 -1.27
CA GLY A 379 -23.01 -12.07 -1.75
C GLY A 379 -24.14 -12.99 -1.28
N VAL A 380 -24.62 -12.84 -0.04
CA VAL A 380 -25.79 -13.56 0.48
C VAL A 380 -27.02 -13.21 -0.36
N PHE A 381 -27.26 -11.93 -0.64
CA PHE A 381 -28.38 -11.49 -1.49
C PHE A 381 -28.31 -12.08 -2.91
N VAL A 382 -27.12 -12.10 -3.53
CA VAL A 382 -26.93 -12.70 -4.86
C VAL A 382 -27.16 -14.23 -4.82
N ALA A 383 -26.67 -14.91 -3.79
CA ALA A 383 -26.85 -16.35 -3.62
C ALA A 383 -28.34 -16.73 -3.50
N THR A 384 -29.12 -15.91 -2.80
CA THR A 384 -30.56 -16.12 -2.62
C THR A 384 -31.39 -15.90 -3.89
N GLU A 385 -30.90 -15.08 -4.84
CA GLU A 385 -31.53 -14.87 -6.15
C GLU A 385 -31.20 -15.99 -7.15
N THR A 386 -30.06 -16.67 -6.97
CA THR A 386 -29.53 -17.62 -7.95
C THR A 386 -29.80 -19.09 -7.62
N MET A 387 -30.25 -19.38 -6.39
CA MET A 387 -30.41 -20.75 -5.90
C MET A 387 -31.72 -20.92 -5.13
N THR A 388 -32.30 -22.13 -5.18
CA THR A 388 -33.50 -22.46 -4.40
C THR A 388 -33.17 -22.57 -2.91
N MET A 389 -33.85 -21.76 -2.10
CA MET A 389 -33.57 -21.63 -0.67
C MET A 389 -34.45 -22.51 0.21
N THR A 390 -33.82 -23.18 1.16
CA THR A 390 -34.46 -23.78 2.34
C THR A 390 -33.90 -23.09 3.60
N PRO A 391 -34.56 -23.17 4.77
CA PRO A 391 -34.04 -22.56 5.99
C PRO A 391 -32.61 -23.01 6.33
N LEU A 392 -32.30 -24.29 6.09
CA LEU A 392 -30.97 -24.83 6.33
C LEU A 392 -29.94 -24.31 5.33
N ARG A 393 -30.29 -24.24 4.03
CA ARG A 393 -29.41 -23.71 2.98
C ARG A 393 -29.07 -22.24 3.21
N LEU A 394 -30.06 -21.43 3.61
CA LEU A 394 -29.83 -20.02 3.93
C LEU A 394 -28.84 -19.88 5.11
N ALA A 395 -29.02 -20.67 6.18
CA ALA A 395 -28.07 -20.68 7.29
C ALA A 395 -26.66 -21.16 6.86
N THR A 396 -26.55 -22.14 5.96
CA THR A 396 -25.26 -22.55 5.39
C THR A 396 -24.60 -21.43 4.59
N VAL A 397 -25.35 -20.71 3.74
CA VAL A 397 -24.86 -19.55 2.99
C VAL A 397 -24.31 -18.49 3.94
N MET A 398 -24.99 -18.26 5.07
CA MET A 398 -24.54 -17.32 6.10
C MET A 398 -23.23 -17.75 6.78
N VAL A 399 -23.07 -19.04 7.11
CA VAL A 399 -21.80 -19.58 7.61
C VAL A 399 -20.68 -19.35 6.59
N MET A 400 -20.92 -19.69 5.33
CA MET A 400 -19.93 -19.56 4.24
C MET A 400 -19.54 -18.09 4.02
N ALA A 401 -20.51 -17.17 4.04
CA ALA A 401 -20.28 -15.74 3.93
C ALA A 401 -19.41 -15.22 5.07
N SER A 402 -19.68 -15.63 6.32
CA SER A 402 -18.85 -15.26 7.48
C SER A 402 -17.44 -15.86 7.44
N VAL A 403 -17.27 -17.09 6.95
CA VAL A 403 -15.93 -17.68 6.75
C VAL A 403 -15.16 -16.93 5.66
N ALA A 404 -15.82 -16.54 4.57
CA ALA A 404 -15.21 -15.76 3.49
C ALA A 404 -14.68 -14.41 4.00
N VAL A 405 -15.38 -13.75 4.93
CA VAL A 405 -14.89 -12.52 5.59
C VAL A 405 -13.54 -12.76 6.26
N ILE A 406 -13.40 -13.84 7.05
CA ILE A 406 -12.12 -14.19 7.70
C ILE A 406 -11.03 -14.44 6.66
N LEU A 407 -11.32 -15.22 5.62
CA LEU A 407 -10.34 -15.55 4.57
C LEU A 407 -9.86 -14.30 3.83
N ILE A 408 -10.77 -13.39 3.45
CA ILE A 408 -10.43 -12.11 2.78
C ILE A 408 -9.55 -11.23 3.67
N MET A 409 -9.82 -11.23 4.98
CA MET A 409 -9.16 -10.33 5.91
C MET A 409 -7.84 -10.85 6.46
N THR A 410 -7.64 -12.18 6.49
CA THR A 410 -6.46 -12.84 7.07
C THR A 410 -5.14 -12.35 6.46
N PRO A 411 -4.96 -12.29 5.12
CA PRO A 411 -3.71 -11.82 4.50
C PRO A 411 -3.36 -10.39 4.91
N SER A 412 -4.35 -9.49 4.88
CA SER A 412 -4.14 -8.09 5.25
C SER A 412 -3.80 -7.94 6.74
N THR A 413 -4.47 -8.71 7.60
CA THR A 413 -4.27 -8.73 9.06
C THR A 413 -2.85 -9.18 9.40
N PHE A 414 -2.41 -10.30 8.83
CA PHE A 414 -1.05 -10.81 9.01
C PHE A 414 0.00 -9.86 8.44
N THR A 415 -0.22 -9.32 7.23
CA THR A 415 0.71 -8.34 6.63
C THR A 415 0.90 -7.12 7.52
N GLY A 416 -0.15 -6.62 8.18
CA GLY A 416 0.01 -5.48 9.09
C GLY A 416 0.77 -5.78 10.36
N LEU A 417 0.59 -7.00 10.90
CA LEU A 417 1.33 -7.47 12.06
C LEU A 417 2.80 -7.73 11.75
N THR A 418 3.15 -8.08 10.49
CA THR A 418 4.53 -8.37 10.08
C THR A 418 5.25 -7.16 9.46
N THR A 419 4.58 -6.32 8.65
CA THR A 419 5.21 -5.13 8.02
C THR A 419 5.48 -3.99 8.98
N ALA A 420 4.81 -3.92 10.14
CA ALA A 420 5.12 -2.91 11.15
C ALA A 420 6.53 -3.09 11.76
N VAL A 421 7.10 -4.31 11.70
CA VAL A 421 8.50 -4.59 12.02
C VAL A 421 9.46 -4.02 10.96
N SER A 422 9.01 -3.91 9.70
CA SER A 422 9.83 -3.45 8.58
C SER A 422 9.85 -1.94 8.37
N ARG A 423 8.79 -1.22 8.81
CA ARG A 423 8.69 0.24 8.58
C ARG A 423 9.46 1.08 9.60
N GLY A 424 9.59 0.64 10.85
CA GLY A 424 10.41 1.33 11.85
C GLY A 424 11.92 1.05 11.76
N ARG A 425 12.36 0.24 10.78
CA ARG A 425 13.77 -0.12 10.58
C ARG A 425 14.29 0.12 9.17
N GLY A 426 13.41 0.54 8.24
CA GLY A 426 13.81 0.90 6.87
C GLY A 426 14.70 2.14 6.79
N GLU A 427 14.65 3.01 7.80
CA GLU A 427 15.50 4.21 7.88
C GLU A 427 16.96 3.92 8.30
N LEU A 428 17.26 2.69 8.73
CA LEU A 428 18.62 2.27 9.13
C LEU A 428 19.26 1.27 8.14
N LEU A 429 18.58 0.91 7.05
CA LEU A 429 19.00 -0.18 6.14
C LEU A 429 19.69 0.31 4.86
N ASP A 430 19.78 1.62 4.63
CA ASP A 430 20.43 2.21 3.45
C ASP A 430 21.94 2.51 3.64
N MET A 431 22.55 2.07 4.76
CA MET A 431 23.92 2.45 5.14
C MET A 431 24.85 1.26 5.46
N VAL A 432 24.83 0.20 4.66
CA VAL A 432 25.86 -0.85 4.77
C VAL A 432 26.86 -0.64 3.65
N VAL A 433 28.01 -0.09 4.00
CA VAL A 433 29.20 0.00 3.15
C VAL A 433 30.29 -0.79 3.80
N LEU A 434 30.83 -1.74 3.05
CA LEU A 434 31.96 -2.50 3.51
C LEU A 434 33.19 -1.59 3.47
N PRO A 435 34.07 -1.66 4.49
CA PRO A 435 35.38 -1.01 4.46
C PRO A 435 36.18 -1.38 3.20
N GLU A 436 37.14 -0.54 2.79
CA GLU A 436 38.02 -0.86 1.66
C GLU A 436 38.73 -2.21 1.86
N ALA A 437 39.00 -2.91 0.75
CA ALA A 437 39.63 -4.22 0.80
C ALA A 437 41.13 -4.10 1.06
N GLU A 438 41.58 -4.53 2.23
CA GLU A 438 43.00 -4.52 2.66
C GLU A 438 43.61 -5.93 2.68
N VAL A 439 42.79 -6.98 2.78
CA VAL A 439 43.23 -8.39 2.84
C VAL A 439 42.51 -9.25 1.80
N ASP A 440 43.03 -10.45 1.51
CA ASP A 440 42.40 -11.38 0.57
C ASP A 440 41.13 -12.00 1.14
N LEU A 441 41.13 -12.35 2.43
CA LEU A 441 40.02 -13.06 3.09
C LEU A 441 39.70 -12.50 4.49
N THR A 442 38.45 -12.09 4.69
CA THR A 442 37.85 -11.96 6.04
C THR A 442 37.10 -13.24 6.38
N LEU A 443 37.47 -13.91 7.47
CA LEU A 443 36.74 -15.06 8.00
C LEU A 443 35.96 -14.68 9.26
N VAL A 444 34.64 -14.69 9.17
CA VAL A 444 33.74 -14.41 10.30
C VAL A 444 33.42 -15.70 11.06
N VAL A 445 33.63 -15.71 12.37
CA VAL A 445 33.33 -16.85 13.25
C VAL A 445 32.24 -16.43 14.23
N PRO A 446 30.94 -16.65 13.93
CA PRO A 446 29.86 -16.28 14.83
C PRO A 446 29.74 -17.29 15.99
N PHE A 447 29.62 -16.81 17.22
CA PHE A 447 29.50 -17.68 18.38
C PHE A 447 28.46 -17.20 19.42
N TYR A 448 27.86 -18.16 20.12
CA TYR A 448 27.01 -17.93 21.28
C TYR A 448 27.20 -19.04 22.30
N ASN A 449 27.83 -18.70 23.42
CA ASN A 449 28.22 -19.63 24.48
C ASN A 449 28.95 -20.92 24.05
N PRO A 450 30.03 -20.85 23.25
CA PRO A 450 30.75 -22.03 22.77
C PRO A 450 31.68 -22.68 23.83
N GLY A 451 32.05 -21.97 24.90
CA GLY A 451 33.06 -22.38 25.86
C GLY A 451 34.48 -22.48 25.27
N ALA A 452 35.30 -23.33 25.88
CA ALA A 452 36.73 -23.48 25.57
C ALA A 452 37.04 -23.99 24.15
N THR A 453 36.06 -24.53 23.42
CA THR A 453 36.26 -25.05 22.06
C THR A 453 36.47 -23.93 21.03
N LEU A 454 35.96 -22.72 21.29
CA LEU A 454 36.11 -21.58 20.39
C LEU A 454 37.58 -21.24 20.12
N GLN A 455 38.38 -21.13 21.18
CA GLN A 455 39.79 -20.76 21.09
C GLN A 455 40.58 -21.78 20.26
N VAL A 456 40.33 -23.07 20.49
CA VAL A 456 40.97 -24.16 19.73
C VAL A 456 40.61 -24.09 18.25
N HIS A 457 39.33 -23.87 17.94
CA HIS A 457 38.87 -23.81 16.55
C HIS A 457 39.40 -22.58 15.80
N VAL A 458 39.42 -21.41 16.45
CA VAL A 458 39.98 -20.19 15.86
C VAL A 458 41.49 -20.33 15.65
N ALA A 459 42.23 -20.92 16.58
CA ALA A 459 43.66 -21.20 16.41
C ALA A 459 43.94 -22.11 15.20
N GLN A 460 43.11 -23.14 14.99
CA GLN A 460 43.22 -24.00 13.80
C GLN A 460 42.95 -23.24 12.49
N CYS A 461 42.02 -22.28 12.50
CA CYS A 461 41.77 -21.42 11.34
C CYS A 461 43.00 -20.54 11.04
N VAL A 462 43.63 -19.96 12.07
CA VAL A 462 44.88 -19.19 11.95
C VAL A 462 45.99 -20.04 11.35
N ASP A 463 46.21 -21.25 11.86
CA ASP A 463 47.25 -22.16 11.36
C ASP A 463 47.07 -22.50 9.88
N VAL A 464 45.84 -22.80 9.46
CA VAL A 464 45.53 -23.10 8.04
C VAL A 464 45.73 -21.88 7.16
N LEU A 465 45.26 -20.69 7.58
CA LEU A 465 45.36 -19.47 6.78
C LEU A 465 46.82 -18.99 6.64
N ASN A 466 47.66 -19.18 7.67
CA ASN A 466 49.11 -18.91 7.59
C ASN A 466 49.82 -19.75 6.52
N VAL A 467 49.42 -21.01 6.35
CA VAL A 467 50.02 -21.92 5.35
C VAL A 467 49.59 -21.59 3.92
N LEU A 468 48.41 -20.97 3.74
CA LEU A 468 47.84 -20.69 2.42
C LEU A 468 48.52 -19.51 1.69
N GLY A 469 49.32 -18.71 2.40
CA GLY A 469 50.04 -17.57 1.82
C GLY A 469 49.11 -16.45 1.32
N VAL A 470 47.90 -16.34 1.88
CA VAL A 470 46.93 -15.27 1.62
C VAL A 470 46.95 -14.27 2.76
N THR A 471 46.68 -13.00 2.49
CA THR A 471 46.45 -12.04 3.58
C THR A 471 45.05 -12.24 4.16
N TYR A 472 44.91 -12.23 5.48
CA TYR A 472 43.62 -12.52 6.10
C TYR A 472 43.39 -11.77 7.41
N GLU A 473 42.13 -11.72 7.80
CA GLU A 473 41.69 -11.38 9.16
C GLU A 473 40.60 -12.36 9.62
N ILE A 474 40.51 -12.62 10.91
CA ILE A 474 39.43 -13.39 11.52
C ILE A 474 38.61 -12.48 12.44
N LEU A 475 37.31 -12.38 12.17
CA LEU A 475 36.36 -11.62 12.99
C LEU A 475 35.50 -12.58 13.80
N ALA A 476 35.83 -12.78 15.07
CA ALA A 476 35.05 -13.61 15.96
C ALA A 476 33.92 -12.78 16.60
N VAL A 477 32.67 -13.08 16.27
CA VAL A 477 31.52 -12.24 16.66
C VAL A 477 30.64 -12.94 17.71
N SER A 478 30.63 -12.40 18.92
CA SER A 478 29.79 -12.85 20.03
C SER A 478 28.36 -12.33 19.88
N ASP A 479 27.37 -13.23 19.77
CA ASP A 479 25.94 -12.89 19.81
C ASP A 479 25.42 -12.72 21.25
N GLY A 480 26.15 -11.93 22.06
CA GLY A 480 25.84 -11.70 23.47
C GLY A 480 26.11 -12.89 24.39
N SER A 481 27.22 -13.60 24.18
CA SER A 481 27.65 -14.71 25.05
C SER A 481 27.87 -14.26 26.49
N THR A 482 27.57 -15.13 27.44
CA THR A 482 27.70 -14.89 28.91
C THR A 482 28.62 -15.89 29.60
N ASP A 483 29.34 -16.72 28.83
CA ASP A 483 30.13 -17.85 29.33
C ASP A 483 31.65 -17.59 29.36
N GLY A 484 32.08 -16.34 29.14
CA GLY A 484 33.50 -15.94 29.14
C GLY A 484 34.27 -16.31 27.87
N SER A 485 33.65 -16.92 26.85
CA SER A 485 34.35 -17.38 25.64
C SER A 485 35.02 -16.26 24.84
N GLY A 486 34.41 -15.07 24.81
CA GLY A 486 34.96 -13.92 24.10
C GLY A 486 36.22 -13.38 24.77
N GLU A 487 36.18 -13.24 26.10
CA GLU A 487 37.32 -12.78 26.92
C GLU A 487 38.51 -13.73 26.78
N ALA A 488 38.27 -15.05 26.88
CA ALA A 488 39.31 -16.06 26.70
C ALA A 488 39.96 -16.01 25.30
N LEU A 489 39.19 -15.69 24.26
CA LEU A 489 39.72 -15.54 22.91
C LEU A 489 40.52 -14.24 22.74
N GLU A 490 40.10 -13.13 23.36
CA GLU A 490 40.88 -11.88 23.38
C GLU A 490 42.20 -12.05 24.15
N GLU A 491 42.17 -12.71 25.30
CA GLU A 491 43.35 -13.00 26.13
C GLU A 491 44.36 -13.93 25.45
N SER A 492 43.92 -14.74 24.49
CA SER A 492 44.78 -15.67 23.75
C SER A 492 45.84 -14.98 22.89
N GLY A 493 45.65 -13.70 22.55
CA GLY A 493 46.62 -12.91 21.79
C GLY A 493 46.91 -13.44 20.38
N LEU A 494 45.99 -14.21 19.79
CA LEU A 494 46.17 -14.77 18.45
C LEU A 494 46.31 -13.64 17.41
N PRO A 495 47.32 -13.70 16.52
CA PRO A 495 47.53 -12.67 15.51
C PRO A 495 46.40 -12.69 14.47
N HIS A 496 46.07 -11.51 13.93
CA HIS A 496 45.01 -11.31 12.92
C HIS A 496 43.59 -11.69 13.37
N VAL A 497 43.35 -11.88 14.67
CA VAL A 497 42.03 -12.16 15.25
C VAL A 497 41.48 -10.92 15.97
N ARG A 498 40.24 -10.53 15.66
CA ARG A 498 39.52 -9.45 16.34
C ARG A 498 38.18 -9.98 16.85
N VAL A 499 37.89 -9.71 18.12
CA VAL A 499 36.64 -10.10 18.76
C VAL A 499 35.66 -8.92 18.74
N ILE A 500 34.41 -9.18 18.35
CA ILE A 500 33.32 -8.19 18.32
C ILE A 500 32.18 -8.71 19.18
N THR A 501 31.77 -7.95 20.19
CA THR A 501 30.71 -8.38 21.13
C THR A 501 29.42 -7.60 20.95
N LEU A 502 28.34 -8.32 20.64
CA LEU A 502 26.98 -7.75 20.61
C LEU A 502 26.40 -7.70 22.03
N PRO A 503 25.65 -6.64 22.40
CA PRO A 503 25.18 -6.44 23.77
C PRO A 503 24.06 -7.41 24.21
N VAL A 504 23.31 -7.98 23.25
CA VAL A 504 22.21 -8.91 23.50
C VAL A 504 22.13 -9.94 22.37
N ASN A 505 21.70 -11.16 22.71
CA ASN A 505 21.46 -12.22 21.73
C ASN A 505 20.35 -11.84 20.74
N GLN A 506 20.69 -11.81 19.45
CA GLN A 506 19.79 -11.48 18.34
C GLN A 506 19.71 -12.60 17.28
N GLY A 507 20.54 -13.64 17.40
CA GLY A 507 20.63 -14.79 16.52
C GLY A 507 21.86 -14.75 15.60
N LYS A 508 22.25 -15.93 15.08
CA LYS A 508 23.41 -16.13 14.18
C LYS A 508 23.47 -15.13 13.02
N GLY A 509 22.34 -14.82 12.38
CA GLY A 509 22.30 -13.87 11.27
C GLY A 509 22.69 -12.45 11.67
N SER A 510 22.46 -12.05 12.92
CA SER A 510 22.91 -10.75 13.44
C SER A 510 24.43 -10.73 13.61
N ALA A 511 25.02 -11.77 14.21
CA ALA A 511 26.47 -11.89 14.36
C ALA A 511 27.19 -11.96 13.00
N LEU A 512 26.65 -12.77 12.06
CA LEU A 512 27.14 -12.83 10.69
C LEU A 512 27.06 -11.47 10.01
N ARG A 513 25.92 -10.78 10.09
CA ARG A 513 25.78 -9.45 9.48
C ARG A 513 26.80 -8.46 10.04
N THR A 514 27.01 -8.44 11.35
CA THR A 514 28.02 -7.55 11.96
C THR A 514 29.41 -7.88 11.45
N GLY A 515 29.84 -9.14 11.54
CA GLY A 515 31.18 -9.52 11.07
C GLY A 515 31.40 -9.30 9.58
N LEU A 516 30.38 -9.60 8.75
CA LEU A 516 30.44 -9.40 7.31
C LEU A 516 30.42 -7.91 6.93
N THR A 517 29.88 -7.03 7.77
CA THR A 517 29.87 -5.58 7.53
C THR A 517 31.22 -4.95 7.89
N GLU A 518 31.89 -5.45 8.93
CA GLU A 518 33.16 -4.92 9.45
C GLU A 518 34.41 -5.49 8.76
N GLY A 519 34.23 -6.29 7.71
CA GLY A 519 35.31 -7.03 7.04
C GLY A 519 36.01 -6.26 5.92
N HIS A 520 37.33 -6.40 5.87
CA HIS A 520 38.29 -5.80 4.93
C HIS A 520 38.78 -6.77 3.84
N GLY A 521 38.16 -7.94 3.68
CA GLY A 521 38.60 -8.97 2.75
C GLY A 521 38.08 -8.78 1.32
N ARG A 522 38.86 -9.09 0.30
CA ARG A 522 38.38 -9.22 -1.10
C ARG A 522 37.31 -10.31 -1.22
N TYR A 523 37.46 -11.36 -0.43
CA TYR A 523 36.44 -12.35 -0.15
C TYR A 523 36.06 -12.28 1.32
N LEU A 524 34.76 -12.42 1.62
CA LEU A 524 34.25 -12.46 2.98
C LEU A 524 33.49 -13.75 3.17
N GLY A 525 33.87 -14.53 4.18
CA GLY A 525 33.28 -15.81 4.48
C GLY A 525 32.95 -15.97 5.94
N PHE A 526 32.30 -17.08 6.26
CA PHE A 526 32.09 -17.49 7.63
C PHE A 526 32.25 -18.99 7.81
N ILE A 527 32.66 -19.39 9.02
CA ILE A 527 32.71 -20.77 9.49
C ILE A 527 32.07 -20.84 10.88
N ASP A 528 31.23 -21.85 11.13
CA ASP A 528 30.56 -22.03 12.43
C ASP A 528 31.57 -22.33 13.55
N ALA A 529 31.36 -21.71 14.71
CA ALA A 529 32.29 -21.78 15.85
C ALA A 529 32.26 -23.11 16.64
N ASP A 530 31.39 -24.05 16.26
CA ASP A 530 31.21 -25.33 16.96
C ASP A 530 32.31 -26.36 16.65
N GLY A 531 33.15 -26.10 15.64
CA GLY A 531 34.24 -26.99 15.25
C GLY A 531 33.78 -28.25 14.50
N ASP A 532 32.50 -28.37 14.18
CA ASP A 532 31.95 -29.49 13.40
C ASP A 532 32.53 -29.54 11.97
N LEU A 533 32.93 -28.37 11.46
CA LEU A 533 33.55 -28.19 10.17
C LEU A 533 35.06 -27.97 10.36
N PRO A 534 35.92 -28.90 9.90
CA PRO A 534 37.37 -28.76 10.04
C PRO A 534 37.90 -27.53 9.29
N ALA A 535 38.83 -26.79 9.92
CA ALA A 535 39.46 -25.60 9.33
C ALA A 535 40.21 -25.93 8.02
N GLU A 536 40.66 -27.17 7.85
CA GLU A 536 41.33 -27.68 6.63
C GLU A 536 40.45 -27.59 5.37
N LEU A 537 39.13 -27.38 5.52
CA LEU A 537 38.25 -27.07 4.40
C LEU A 537 38.62 -25.73 3.73
N LEU A 538 39.15 -24.76 4.47
CA LEU A 538 39.56 -23.46 3.94
C LEU A 538 40.61 -23.58 2.83
N THR A 539 41.50 -24.58 2.89
CA THR A 539 42.48 -24.88 1.83
C THR A 539 41.81 -25.17 0.49
N HIS A 540 40.74 -25.96 0.52
CA HIS A 540 40.00 -26.33 -0.69
C HIS A 540 39.19 -25.16 -1.23
N PHE A 541 38.63 -24.34 -0.34
CA PHE A 541 37.88 -23.15 -0.72
C PHE A 541 38.81 -22.09 -1.34
N ALA A 542 39.99 -21.87 -0.78
CA ALA A 542 40.99 -20.95 -1.32
C ALA A 542 41.47 -21.37 -2.73
N ALA A 543 41.72 -22.66 -2.94
CA ALA A 543 42.05 -23.20 -4.27
C ALA A 543 40.88 -22.99 -5.27
N ALA A 544 39.65 -23.31 -4.86
CA ALA A 544 38.47 -23.13 -5.70
C ALA A 544 38.20 -21.67 -6.08
N ILE A 545 38.45 -20.73 -5.16
CA ILE A 545 38.35 -19.29 -5.42
C ILE A 545 39.37 -18.86 -6.48
N ARG A 546 40.62 -19.33 -6.36
CA ARG A 546 41.71 -19.04 -7.29
C ARG A 546 41.42 -19.55 -8.70
N ASP A 547 40.90 -20.77 -8.80
CA ASP A 547 40.72 -21.46 -10.08
C ASP A 547 39.45 -21.02 -10.83
N ALA A 548 38.34 -20.82 -10.11
CA ALA A 548 37.03 -20.64 -10.74
C ALA A 548 36.48 -19.21 -10.65
N ASN A 549 37.07 -18.35 -9.81
CA ASN A 549 36.55 -17.02 -9.47
C ASN A 549 35.00 -17.04 -9.34
N PRO A 550 34.43 -17.72 -8.34
CA PRO A 550 32.99 -17.86 -8.12
C PRO A 550 32.41 -16.71 -7.28
N ASP A 551 31.11 -16.46 -7.38
CA ASP A 551 30.43 -15.41 -6.59
C ASP A 551 30.21 -15.89 -5.14
N ILE A 552 29.90 -17.18 -4.98
CA ILE A 552 29.80 -17.87 -3.69
C ILE A 552 30.43 -19.25 -3.79
N VAL A 553 31.36 -19.58 -2.89
CA VAL A 553 31.77 -20.96 -2.60
C VAL A 553 31.11 -21.41 -1.32
N TYR A 554 30.47 -22.57 -1.33
CA TYR A 554 29.79 -23.09 -0.15
C TYR A 554 30.04 -24.58 0.06
N GLY A 555 30.08 -24.98 1.32
CA GLY A 555 30.14 -26.39 1.69
C GLY A 555 28.76 -27.01 1.55
N SER A 556 28.69 -28.29 1.16
CA SER A 556 27.41 -29.00 1.07
C SER A 556 27.47 -30.37 1.69
N LYS A 557 26.60 -30.60 2.68
CA LYS A 557 26.40 -31.93 3.29
C LYS A 557 25.78 -32.93 2.31
N LEU A 558 25.22 -32.44 1.20
CA LEU A 558 24.54 -33.23 0.17
C LEU A 558 25.40 -33.43 -1.09
N HIS A 559 26.65 -32.96 -1.08
CA HIS A 559 27.59 -33.22 -2.15
C HIS A 559 27.96 -34.73 -2.19
N PRO A 560 28.10 -35.37 -3.37
CA PRO A 560 28.31 -36.82 -3.48
C PRO A 560 29.58 -37.31 -2.78
N HIS A 561 30.59 -36.44 -2.68
CA HIS A 561 31.87 -36.74 -2.04
C HIS A 561 31.94 -36.33 -0.56
N SER A 562 30.84 -35.81 0.02
CA SER A 562 30.79 -35.44 1.44
C SER A 562 30.69 -36.66 2.35
N LYS A 563 31.48 -36.67 3.43
CA LYS A 563 31.47 -37.73 4.45
C LYS A 563 30.74 -37.21 5.68
N VAL A 564 29.47 -37.61 5.84
CA VAL A 564 28.60 -37.12 6.92
C VAL A 564 27.86 -38.27 7.60
N VAL A 565 27.91 -38.30 8.94
CA VAL A 565 27.24 -39.33 9.76
C VAL A 565 25.99 -38.73 10.42
N TYR A 566 24.79 -39.17 10.01
CA TYR A 566 23.51 -38.69 10.55
C TYR A 566 22.60 -39.81 11.05
N PRO A 567 21.78 -39.55 12.09
CA PRO A 567 20.60 -40.37 12.37
C PRO A 567 19.60 -40.33 11.18
N PRO A 568 18.93 -41.45 10.82
CA PRO A 568 18.03 -41.53 9.67
C PRO A 568 16.93 -40.47 9.65
N LEU A 569 16.34 -40.17 10.81
CA LEU A 569 15.27 -39.17 10.95
C LEU A 569 15.75 -37.75 10.63
N ARG A 570 16.99 -37.40 10.99
CA ARG A 570 17.58 -36.09 10.68
C ARG A 570 17.85 -35.93 9.19
N ARG A 571 18.22 -37.03 8.53
CA ARG A 571 18.38 -37.08 7.07
C ARG A 571 17.05 -36.79 6.37
N ALA A 572 15.94 -37.36 6.86
CA ALA A 572 14.60 -37.10 6.33
C ALA A 572 14.16 -35.64 6.48
N TYR A 573 14.33 -35.03 7.66
CA TYR A 573 13.98 -33.61 7.87
C TYR A 573 14.78 -32.67 6.98
N SER A 574 16.09 -32.90 6.86
CA SER A 574 16.97 -32.09 6.01
C SER A 574 16.57 -32.22 4.54
N HIS A 575 16.23 -33.44 4.08
CA HIS A 575 15.78 -33.67 2.71
C HIS A 575 14.42 -33.03 2.43
N GLY A 576 13.48 -33.08 3.39
CA GLY A 576 12.18 -32.42 3.29
C GLY A 576 12.31 -30.90 3.22
N TYR A 577 13.16 -30.30 4.05
CA TYR A 577 13.42 -28.86 4.00
C TYR A 577 14.06 -28.43 2.67
N GLN A 578 15.07 -29.16 2.20
CA GLN A 578 15.71 -28.84 0.91
C GLN A 578 14.77 -29.02 -0.28
N SER A 579 13.88 -30.03 -0.24
CA SER A 579 12.84 -30.20 -1.26
C SER A 579 11.87 -29.02 -1.29
N LEU A 580 11.47 -28.51 -0.13
CA LEU A 580 10.64 -27.31 0.00
C LEU A 580 11.36 -26.08 -0.56
N VAL A 581 12.64 -25.88 -0.22
CA VAL A 581 13.45 -24.76 -0.74
C VAL A 581 13.55 -24.81 -2.26
N ARG A 582 13.84 -25.97 -2.85
CA ARG A 582 13.89 -26.13 -4.31
C ARG A 582 12.56 -25.82 -4.98
N LEU A 583 11.45 -26.30 -4.41
CA LEU A 583 10.10 -26.03 -4.91
C LEU A 583 9.76 -24.54 -4.89
N LEU A 584 10.11 -23.83 -3.80
CA LEU A 584 9.75 -22.43 -3.61
C LEU A 584 10.67 -21.45 -4.37
N PHE A 585 11.98 -21.71 -4.39
CA PHE A 585 12.96 -20.72 -4.84
C PHE A 585 13.65 -21.05 -6.16
N GLN A 586 13.67 -22.32 -6.60
CA GLN A 586 14.36 -22.75 -7.83
C GLN A 586 15.87 -22.40 -7.83
N LEU A 587 16.52 -22.50 -6.67
CA LEU A 587 17.95 -22.22 -6.53
C LEU A 587 18.80 -23.37 -7.13
N PRO A 588 19.92 -23.05 -7.82
CA PRO A 588 20.84 -24.04 -8.37
C PRO A 588 21.81 -24.58 -7.29
N VAL A 589 21.35 -24.75 -6.05
CA VAL A 589 22.17 -25.24 -4.92
C VAL A 589 21.57 -26.50 -4.31
N ARG A 590 22.42 -27.42 -3.86
CA ARG A 590 21.95 -28.65 -3.22
C ARG A 590 21.67 -28.48 -1.74
N ASP A 591 22.43 -27.62 -1.08
CA ASP A 591 22.37 -27.34 0.35
C ASP A 591 22.57 -25.84 0.59
N THR A 592 21.74 -25.27 1.47
CA THR A 592 21.78 -23.85 1.84
C THR A 592 22.36 -23.65 3.24
N GLN A 593 22.24 -24.61 4.15
CA GLN A 593 22.44 -24.41 5.60
C GLN A 593 23.73 -25.04 6.15
N THR A 594 24.72 -25.27 5.30
CA THR A 594 26.04 -25.67 5.79
C THR A 594 26.80 -24.45 6.32
N GLY A 595 27.44 -24.62 7.48
CA GLY A 595 28.08 -23.56 8.26
C GLY A 595 29.36 -22.95 7.71
N ILE A 596 29.74 -23.26 6.45
CA ILE A 596 30.92 -22.68 5.80
C ILE A 596 30.57 -22.13 4.42
N LYS A 597 30.85 -20.84 4.21
CA LYS A 597 30.64 -20.13 2.93
C LYS A 597 31.67 -19.02 2.76
N ILE A 598 32.14 -18.80 1.55
CA ILE A 598 32.96 -17.64 1.19
C ILE A 598 32.30 -16.93 0.00
N ILE A 599 32.08 -15.63 0.15
CA ILE A 599 31.33 -14.78 -0.79
C ILE A 599 32.28 -13.73 -1.33
N ARG A 600 32.18 -13.46 -2.64
CA ARG A 600 32.92 -12.35 -3.23
C ARG A 600 32.37 -11.01 -2.74
N ARG A 601 33.25 -10.07 -2.40
CA ARG A 601 32.90 -8.74 -1.90
C ARG A 601 31.78 -8.06 -2.69
N GLU A 602 31.86 -7.99 -4.01
CA GLU A 602 30.86 -7.27 -4.82
C GLU A 602 29.47 -7.93 -4.74
N ALA A 603 29.43 -9.27 -4.67
CA ALA A 603 28.17 -10.00 -4.49
C ALA A 603 27.58 -9.73 -3.10
N LEU A 604 28.42 -9.66 -2.08
CA LEU A 604 28.00 -9.37 -0.71
C LEU A 604 27.55 -7.91 -0.52
N GLU A 605 28.27 -6.94 -1.07
CA GLU A 605 27.91 -5.52 -1.07
C GLU A 605 26.53 -5.30 -1.72
N ALA A 606 26.25 -6.02 -2.79
CA ALA A 606 24.95 -5.96 -3.44
C ALA A 606 23.84 -6.67 -2.62
N ALA A 607 24.15 -7.81 -2.01
CA ALA A 607 23.14 -8.64 -1.32
C ALA A 607 22.84 -8.18 0.11
N LEU A 608 23.86 -7.89 0.92
CA LEU A 608 23.76 -7.68 2.37
C LEU A 608 22.80 -6.56 2.78
N PRO A 609 22.72 -5.39 2.11
CA PRO A 609 21.77 -4.34 2.49
C PRO A 609 20.32 -4.68 2.12
N ARG A 610 20.11 -5.64 1.21
CA ARG A 610 18.77 -6.14 0.82
C ARG A 610 18.27 -7.28 1.71
N MET A 611 19.15 -7.91 2.48
CA MET A 611 18.78 -8.98 3.41
C MET A 611 18.07 -8.40 4.65
N VAL A 612 17.19 -9.18 5.27
CA VAL A 612 16.40 -8.76 6.44
C VAL A 612 16.44 -9.80 7.56
N GLU A 613 16.73 -11.05 7.21
CA GLU A 613 16.72 -12.17 8.13
C GLU A 613 17.84 -12.07 9.17
N LYS A 614 17.53 -12.36 10.43
CA LYS A 614 18.46 -12.21 11.56
C LYS A 614 18.81 -13.54 12.23
N LYS A 615 18.10 -14.62 11.86
CA LYS A 615 18.22 -15.93 12.51
C LYS A 615 18.67 -17.00 11.51
N PHE A 616 18.12 -18.20 11.58
CA PHE A 616 18.61 -19.41 10.90
C PHE A 616 18.38 -19.44 9.38
N ALA A 617 17.51 -18.58 8.85
CA ALA A 617 17.24 -18.53 7.41
C ALA A 617 18.12 -17.50 6.66
N PHE A 618 19.13 -16.92 7.32
CA PHE A 618 20.10 -15.99 6.73
C PHE A 618 20.77 -16.58 5.49
N ASP A 619 21.29 -17.81 5.60
CA ASP A 619 21.98 -18.49 4.51
C ASP A 619 21.10 -18.70 3.27
N LEU A 620 19.81 -19.01 3.49
CA LEU A 620 18.84 -19.15 2.40
C LEU A 620 18.59 -17.80 1.73
N GLU A 621 18.37 -16.75 2.52
CA GLU A 621 18.13 -15.40 1.99
C GLU A 621 19.33 -14.92 1.16
N LEU A 622 20.56 -15.20 1.60
CA LEU A 622 21.78 -14.85 0.87
C LEU A 622 21.77 -15.42 -0.56
N PHE A 623 21.54 -16.73 -0.73
CA PHE A 623 21.46 -17.34 -2.07
C PHE A 623 20.31 -16.78 -2.91
N VAL A 624 19.13 -16.58 -2.30
CA VAL A 624 17.95 -16.03 -2.98
C VAL A 624 18.23 -14.62 -3.51
N VAL A 625 18.86 -13.78 -2.69
CA VAL A 625 19.17 -12.39 -3.06
C VAL A 625 20.29 -12.34 -4.10
N CYS A 626 21.38 -13.09 -3.92
CA CYS A 626 22.48 -13.12 -4.90
C CYS A 626 22.00 -13.59 -6.29
N GLN A 627 21.27 -14.71 -6.36
CA GLN A 627 20.73 -15.20 -7.64
C GLN A 627 19.80 -14.16 -8.29
N LYS A 628 18.97 -13.51 -7.48
CA LYS A 628 18.03 -12.50 -7.95
C LYS A 628 18.73 -11.25 -8.50
N LEU A 629 19.90 -10.91 -7.97
CA LEU A 629 20.73 -9.79 -8.42
C LEU A 629 21.66 -10.16 -9.61
N GLY A 630 21.64 -11.41 -10.06
CA GLY A 630 22.47 -11.88 -11.18
C GLY A 630 23.82 -12.47 -10.79
N TYR A 631 24.10 -12.64 -9.50
CA TYR A 631 25.26 -13.39 -9.00
C TYR A 631 24.86 -14.85 -8.83
N ASP A 632 25.07 -15.66 -9.87
CA ASP A 632 24.61 -17.05 -9.95
C ASP A 632 25.75 -18.07 -10.06
N ARG A 633 27.01 -17.63 -10.02
CA ARG A 633 28.19 -18.52 -10.05
C ARG A 633 28.45 -19.15 -8.68
N PHE A 634 27.57 -20.07 -8.29
CA PHE A 634 27.68 -20.80 -7.03
C PHE A 634 28.50 -22.08 -7.22
N LEU A 635 29.58 -22.20 -6.45
CA LEU A 635 30.46 -23.37 -6.48
C LEU A 635 30.28 -24.20 -5.20
N GLU A 636 29.86 -25.44 -5.37
CA GLU A 636 29.63 -26.40 -4.28
C GLU A 636 30.89 -27.23 -4.00
N LEU A 637 31.31 -27.30 -2.74
CA LEU A 637 32.41 -28.16 -2.29
C LEU A 637 31.97 -29.22 -1.27
N PRO A 638 32.60 -30.41 -1.26
CA PRO A 638 32.33 -31.43 -0.26
C PRO A 638 32.76 -30.99 1.14
N VAL A 639 32.06 -31.48 2.16
CA VAL A 639 32.43 -31.30 3.57
C VAL A 639 32.60 -32.65 4.28
N THR A 640 33.49 -32.68 5.26
CA THR A 640 33.69 -33.83 6.17
C THR A 640 33.34 -33.40 7.57
N ILE A 641 32.44 -34.10 8.25
CA ILE A 641 32.05 -33.82 9.64
C ILE A 641 32.55 -34.98 10.51
N ARG A 642 33.42 -34.70 11.49
CA ARG A 642 34.13 -35.72 12.29
C ARG A 642 33.31 -36.24 13.49
N GLU A 643 32.40 -35.44 14.05
CA GLU A 643 31.63 -35.79 15.26
C GLU A 643 30.12 -36.01 15.06
N ARG A 644 29.51 -36.72 16.03
CA ARG A 644 28.10 -37.13 16.03
C ARG A 644 27.24 -35.99 16.60
N LEU A 645 26.68 -35.15 15.73
CA LEU A 645 25.82 -34.02 16.13
C LEU A 645 24.74 -34.42 17.16
N THR A 646 24.90 -33.98 18.41
CA THR A 646 23.83 -33.94 19.41
C THR A 646 22.90 -32.77 19.11
N SER A 647 21.58 -33.00 19.01
CA SER A 647 20.67 -31.99 18.49
C SER A 647 20.26 -30.95 19.55
N THR A 648 20.71 -29.71 19.40
CA THR A 648 20.22 -28.53 20.13
C THR A 648 19.03 -27.83 19.43
N VAL A 649 18.58 -28.34 18.27
CA VAL A 649 17.47 -27.73 17.51
C VAL A 649 16.13 -28.07 18.16
N SER A 650 15.55 -27.11 18.89
CA SER A 650 14.22 -27.24 19.48
C SER A 650 13.12 -27.32 18.40
N ARG A 651 11.98 -27.97 18.71
CA ARG A 651 10.79 -27.96 17.83
C ARG A 651 10.34 -26.54 17.45
N ARG A 652 10.55 -25.58 18.37
CA ARG A 652 10.26 -24.17 18.16
C ARG A 652 11.15 -23.55 17.09
N SER A 653 12.45 -23.83 17.11
CA SER A 653 13.41 -23.34 16.11
C SER A 653 13.06 -23.83 14.70
N ALA A 654 12.61 -25.09 14.56
CA ALA A 654 12.15 -25.62 13.28
C ALA A 654 10.90 -24.90 12.74
N THR A 655 9.92 -24.59 13.60
CA THR A 655 8.74 -23.81 13.19
C THR A 655 9.06 -22.36 12.86
N GLU A 656 10.01 -21.72 13.57
CA GLU A 656 10.47 -20.35 13.27
C GLU A 656 11.14 -20.33 11.89
N MET A 657 12.04 -21.28 11.61
CA MET A 657 12.73 -21.41 10.33
C MET A 657 11.78 -21.63 9.13
N LEU A 658 10.69 -22.39 9.31
CA LEU A 658 9.66 -22.53 8.27
C LEU A 658 8.92 -21.21 8.01
N LEU A 659 8.55 -20.47 9.05
CA LEU A 659 7.90 -19.17 8.92
C LEU A 659 8.83 -18.16 8.21
N ASP A 660 10.11 -18.14 8.56
CA ASP A 660 11.11 -17.27 7.93
C ASP A 660 11.31 -17.64 6.46
N THR A 661 11.34 -18.94 6.14
CA THR A 661 11.38 -19.44 4.75
C THR A 661 10.19 -18.93 3.93
N PHE A 662 8.96 -19.03 4.45
CA PHE A 662 7.78 -18.48 3.77
C PHE A 662 7.82 -16.95 3.69
N ALA A 663 8.40 -16.27 4.68
CA ALA A 663 8.60 -14.82 4.64
C ALA A 663 9.55 -14.42 3.50
N ILE A 664 10.66 -15.14 3.29
CA ILE A 664 11.58 -14.92 2.16
C ILE A 664 10.85 -15.15 0.83
N PHE A 665 10.08 -16.24 0.70
CA PHE A 665 9.27 -16.50 -0.51
C PHE A 665 8.27 -15.39 -0.79
N TYR A 666 7.57 -14.92 0.24
CA TYR A 666 6.64 -13.81 0.14
C TYR A 666 7.34 -12.50 -0.26
N ARG A 667 8.52 -12.21 0.33
CA ARG A 667 9.37 -11.06 -0.02
C ARG A 667 9.81 -11.13 -1.48
N LEU A 668 10.25 -12.30 -1.95
CA LEU A 668 10.71 -12.52 -3.32
C LEU A 668 9.59 -12.43 -4.36
N ARG A 669 8.52 -13.21 -4.19
CA ARG A 669 7.51 -13.43 -5.24
C ARG A 669 6.31 -12.49 -5.15
N VAL A 670 5.90 -12.09 -3.95
CA VAL A 670 4.67 -11.30 -3.74
C VAL A 670 4.97 -9.82 -3.54
N LEU A 671 5.83 -9.48 -2.58
CA LEU A 671 6.19 -8.09 -2.31
C LEU A 671 7.18 -7.53 -3.32
N LYS A 672 7.93 -8.41 -4.02
CA LYS A 672 9.06 -8.01 -4.87
C LYS A 672 10.03 -7.11 -4.10
N TYR A 673 10.25 -7.41 -2.83
CA TYR A 673 10.99 -6.58 -1.89
C TYR A 673 12.45 -6.38 -2.34
N TYR A 674 13.07 -7.44 -2.86
CA TYR A 674 14.45 -7.42 -3.35
C TYR A 674 14.61 -6.74 -4.72
N ASP A 675 13.52 -6.34 -5.38
CA ASP A 675 13.56 -5.57 -6.64
C ASP A 675 13.85 -4.07 -6.39
N ARG A 676 13.93 -3.63 -5.13
CA ARG A 676 14.25 -2.25 -4.78
C ARG A 676 15.70 -1.93 -5.13
N LYS A 677 15.91 -0.85 -5.90
CA LYS A 677 17.23 -0.21 -6.00
C LYS A 677 17.58 0.37 -4.62
N LEU A 678 18.69 -0.08 -4.03
CA LEU A 678 19.30 0.62 -2.91
C LEU A 678 19.84 1.95 -3.42
N LYS A 679 19.74 3.02 -2.62
CA LYS A 679 20.48 4.25 -2.89
C LYS A 679 21.97 3.92 -2.81
N SER A 680 22.74 4.22 -3.84
CA SER A 680 24.18 3.97 -3.84
C SER A 680 24.86 4.90 -2.84
N HIS A 681 25.79 4.36 -2.04
CA HIS A 681 26.56 5.12 -1.05
C HIS A 681 27.52 6.16 -1.65
N ASN A 682 27.60 6.29 -2.97
CA ASN A 682 28.34 7.39 -3.61
C ASN A 682 27.69 8.77 -3.46
N ASP A 683 26.53 8.89 -2.83
CA ASP A 683 25.83 10.17 -2.59
C ASP A 683 26.42 11.02 -1.44
N ARG A 684 27.68 10.78 -1.02
CA ARG A 684 28.36 11.59 0.01
C ARG A 684 29.55 12.42 -0.45
N THR A 685 29.75 12.53 -1.74
CA THR A 685 30.43 13.70 -2.30
C THR A 685 29.40 14.42 -3.14
N VAL A 686 29.39 15.75 -3.06
CA VAL A 686 28.92 16.63 -4.14
C VAL A 686 29.35 15.99 -5.46
N THR A 687 28.46 15.25 -6.10
CA THR A 687 28.78 14.51 -7.31
C THR A 687 28.42 15.42 -8.45
N ARG A 688 29.39 16.22 -8.89
CA ARG A 688 29.42 16.59 -10.32
C ARG A 688 29.58 15.30 -11.09
N ALA A 689 28.45 14.69 -11.45
CA ALA A 689 28.43 13.61 -12.41
C ALA A 689 28.72 14.22 -13.78
N PHE A 690 29.98 14.22 -14.19
CA PHE A 690 30.29 14.32 -15.61
C PHE A 690 29.74 13.05 -16.27
N VAL A 691 28.63 13.20 -16.97
CA VAL A 691 28.23 12.23 -18.00
C VAL A 691 29.19 12.47 -19.15
N GLU A 692 30.17 11.58 -19.34
CA GLU A 692 30.84 11.47 -20.64
C GLU A 692 29.78 11.09 -21.67
N VAL A 693 29.25 12.10 -22.35
CA VAL A 693 28.60 11.92 -23.64
C VAL A 693 29.75 11.49 -24.55
N PRO A 694 29.74 10.30 -25.16
CA PRO A 694 30.75 9.94 -26.13
C PRO A 694 30.72 10.99 -27.23
N HIS A 695 31.70 11.89 -27.23
CA HIS A 695 32.00 12.73 -28.39
C HIS A 695 32.66 11.81 -29.40
N GLY A 696 31.84 10.97 -30.03
CA GLY A 696 32.20 10.40 -31.31
C GLY A 696 32.06 11.52 -32.32
N GLU A 697 33.18 11.92 -32.92
CA GLU A 697 33.19 12.61 -34.21
C GLU A 697 32.40 11.76 -35.23
N LEU A 698 31.08 11.91 -35.25
CA LEU A 698 30.25 11.47 -36.35
C LEU A 698 30.37 12.54 -37.44
N LEU A 699 31.51 12.46 -38.10
CA LEU A 699 31.79 13.07 -39.39
C LEU A 699 30.52 13.06 -40.25
N HIS A 700 30.22 14.22 -40.82
CA HIS A 700 29.33 14.40 -41.96
C HIS A 700 29.69 13.42 -43.09
N ARG A 701 29.23 12.17 -43.01
CA ARG A 701 29.11 11.27 -44.15
C ARG A 701 27.65 11.27 -44.55
N ARG A 702 27.31 12.14 -45.50
CA ARG A 702 26.12 11.95 -46.33
C ARG A 702 26.25 10.56 -46.96
N ASP A 703 25.43 9.62 -46.53
CA ASP A 703 25.30 8.33 -47.21
C ASP A 703 24.84 8.62 -48.65
N PRO A 704 25.58 8.19 -49.68
CA PRO A 704 25.22 8.41 -51.09
C PRO A 704 23.92 7.71 -51.52
N HIS A 705 23.28 6.90 -50.65
CA HIS A 705 21.98 6.28 -50.89
C HIS A 705 20.81 6.92 -50.10
N PHE A 706 20.91 8.20 -49.75
CA PHE A 706 19.86 8.93 -49.03
C PHE A 706 18.53 8.97 -49.82
N ARG A 707 17.53 8.22 -49.35
CA ARG A 707 16.15 8.28 -49.87
C ARG A 707 15.28 9.12 -48.92
N PRO A 708 14.66 10.20 -49.39
CA PRO A 708 13.65 10.94 -48.63
C PRO A 708 12.49 10.04 -48.17
N LEU A 709 12.32 9.93 -46.86
CA LEU A 709 11.19 9.26 -46.21
C LEU A 709 9.96 10.17 -46.04
N ARG A 710 8.79 9.55 -46.11
CA ARG A 710 7.48 10.13 -45.75
C ARG A 710 7.07 9.61 -44.37
N ILE A 711 6.98 10.48 -43.39
CA ILE A 711 6.86 10.13 -41.96
C ILE A 711 5.53 10.65 -41.42
N LEU A 712 4.76 9.77 -40.78
CA LEU A 712 3.54 10.13 -40.05
C LEU A 712 3.80 10.03 -38.54
N ILE A 713 3.63 11.12 -37.80
CA ILE A 713 3.70 11.13 -36.33
C ILE A 713 2.29 11.21 -35.78
N LEU A 714 1.92 10.25 -34.94
CA LEU A 714 0.63 10.20 -34.26
C LEU A 714 0.80 10.74 -32.83
N ASN A 715 0.35 11.98 -32.60
CA ASN A 715 0.32 12.59 -31.27
C ASN A 715 -1.10 13.04 -30.94
N TRP A 716 -1.51 12.96 -29.67
CA TRP A 716 -2.83 13.43 -29.28
C TRP A 716 -2.95 14.97 -29.33
N ARG A 717 -1.85 15.72 -29.14
CA ARG A 717 -1.81 17.19 -29.18
C ARG A 717 -0.72 17.69 -30.13
N ASP A 718 -0.90 18.88 -30.64
CA ASP A 718 0.12 19.72 -31.25
C ASP A 718 0.41 20.95 -30.36
N LEU A 719 1.32 21.83 -30.78
CA LEU A 719 1.69 23.04 -30.02
C LEU A 719 0.54 24.04 -29.82
N ALA A 720 -0.44 24.09 -30.73
CA ALA A 720 -1.59 24.98 -30.60
C ALA A 720 -2.58 24.54 -29.51
N HIS A 721 -2.50 23.28 -29.04
CA HIS A 721 -3.40 22.78 -28.00
C HIS A 721 -3.10 23.45 -26.64
N PRO A 722 -4.07 24.00 -25.89
CA PRO A 722 -3.84 24.71 -24.62
C PRO A 722 -3.10 23.89 -23.54
N GLY A 723 -3.22 22.57 -23.62
CA GLY A 723 -2.50 21.61 -22.78
C GLY A 723 -1.15 21.13 -23.32
N ALA A 724 -0.58 21.71 -24.37
CA ALA A 724 0.72 21.35 -24.93
C ALA A 724 1.85 21.56 -23.92
N GLY A 725 2.82 20.65 -23.89
CA GLY A 725 3.98 20.70 -23.01
C GLY A 725 5.24 20.17 -23.67
N GLY A 726 6.20 19.70 -22.87
CA GLY A 726 7.53 19.32 -23.37
C GLY A 726 7.55 18.20 -24.42
N ALA A 727 6.58 17.28 -24.42
CA ALA A 727 6.47 16.24 -25.44
C ALA A 727 6.10 16.80 -26.82
N GLU A 728 5.17 17.77 -26.85
CA GLU A 728 4.78 18.45 -28.09
C GLU A 728 5.91 19.36 -28.61
N VAL A 729 6.67 20.00 -27.71
CA VAL A 729 7.88 20.77 -28.09
C VAL A 729 8.94 19.87 -28.72
N TYR A 730 9.21 18.71 -28.12
CA TYR A 730 10.12 17.71 -28.69
C TYR A 730 9.67 17.28 -30.08
N THR A 731 8.39 16.90 -30.21
CA THR A 731 7.83 16.37 -31.45
C THR A 731 7.89 17.37 -32.59
N GLN A 732 7.56 18.65 -32.31
CA GLN A 732 7.66 19.70 -33.31
C GLN A 732 9.12 19.94 -33.72
N ALA A 733 10.04 20.09 -32.75
CA ALA A 733 11.44 20.38 -33.04
C ALA A 733 12.10 19.27 -33.89
N VAL A 734 11.83 18.01 -33.57
CA VAL A 734 12.32 16.87 -34.36
C VAL A 734 11.68 16.86 -35.76
N ALA A 735 10.38 17.12 -35.86
CA ALA A 735 9.69 17.15 -37.16
C ALA A 735 10.29 18.22 -38.09
N GLU A 736 10.58 19.42 -37.59
CA GLU A 736 11.19 20.50 -38.37
C GLU A 736 12.62 20.15 -38.82
N GLU A 737 13.43 19.51 -37.96
CA GLU A 737 14.77 19.06 -38.35
C GLU A 737 14.73 17.93 -39.39
N LEU A 738 13.77 17.00 -39.29
CA LEU A 738 13.56 15.98 -40.32
C LEU A 738 13.17 16.59 -41.67
N VAL A 739 12.34 17.64 -41.68
CA VAL A 739 12.01 18.39 -42.90
C VAL A 739 13.24 19.07 -43.49
N LYS A 740 14.09 19.69 -42.66
CA LYS A 740 15.37 20.28 -43.10
C LYS A 740 16.33 19.25 -43.70
N MET A 741 16.28 18.00 -43.23
CA MET A 741 17.02 16.87 -43.81
C MET A 741 16.44 16.38 -45.15
N GLY A 742 15.29 16.91 -45.59
CA GLY A 742 14.64 16.56 -46.85
C GLY A 742 13.54 15.49 -46.72
N HIS A 743 13.11 15.15 -45.51
CA HIS A 743 11.97 14.25 -45.28
C HIS A 743 10.63 14.99 -45.37
N SER A 744 9.56 14.27 -45.70
CA SER A 744 8.19 14.79 -45.60
C SER A 744 7.58 14.34 -44.29
N VAL A 745 7.16 15.26 -43.41
CA VAL A 745 6.62 14.92 -42.09
C VAL A 745 5.16 15.39 -41.97
N THR A 746 4.30 14.50 -41.48
CA THR A 746 2.91 14.81 -41.14
C THR A 746 2.65 14.51 -39.66
N ILE A 747 2.14 15.46 -38.89
CA ILE A 747 1.67 15.25 -37.51
C ILE A 747 0.16 15.14 -37.52
N PHE A 748 -0.38 14.01 -37.04
CA PHE A 748 -1.81 13.84 -36.84
C PHE A 748 -2.16 14.01 -35.37
N CYS A 749 -3.09 14.92 -35.07
CA CYS A 749 -3.56 15.19 -33.71
C CYS A 749 -5.06 15.52 -33.65
N ALA A 750 -5.54 15.84 -32.45
CA ALA A 750 -6.94 16.18 -32.24
C ALA A 750 -7.31 17.60 -32.69
N ALA A 751 -8.59 17.80 -32.98
CA ALA A 751 -9.11 19.12 -33.31
C ALA A 751 -9.00 20.08 -32.11
N VAL A 752 -8.49 21.29 -32.38
CA VAL A 752 -8.40 22.40 -31.43
C VAL A 752 -9.38 23.49 -31.87
N VAL A 753 -10.16 24.03 -30.93
CA VAL A 753 -11.16 25.06 -31.23
C VAL A 753 -10.44 26.33 -31.68
N GLY A 754 -10.80 26.83 -32.87
CA GLY A 754 -10.19 28.04 -33.45
C GLY A 754 -9.05 27.76 -34.43
N GLU A 755 -8.52 26.54 -34.47
CA GLU A 755 -7.40 26.15 -35.33
C GLU A 755 -7.86 25.48 -36.63
N LEU A 756 -7.03 25.58 -37.67
CA LEU A 756 -7.29 24.96 -38.96
C LEU A 756 -7.23 23.41 -38.87
N ALA A 757 -8.13 22.74 -39.59
CA ALA A 757 -8.16 21.27 -39.66
C ALA A 757 -6.91 20.69 -40.37
N ARG A 758 -6.30 21.47 -41.25
CA ARG A 758 -5.00 21.21 -41.87
C ARG A 758 -4.21 22.50 -41.93
N GLU A 759 -2.94 22.43 -41.59
CA GLU A 759 -2.04 23.57 -41.57
C GLU A 759 -0.63 23.08 -41.89
N ASP A 760 0.17 23.91 -42.55
CA ASP A 760 1.61 23.68 -42.68
C ASP A 760 2.34 24.64 -41.74
N VAL A 761 3.10 24.08 -40.80
CA VAL A 761 3.88 24.86 -39.82
C VAL A 761 5.34 24.51 -40.02
N ASN A 762 6.12 25.47 -40.53
CA ASN A 762 7.55 25.31 -40.82
C ASN A 762 7.88 24.09 -41.71
N GLY A 763 7.01 23.76 -42.69
CA GLY A 763 7.16 22.62 -43.59
C GLY A 763 6.65 21.29 -43.01
N VAL A 764 6.10 21.29 -41.79
CA VAL A 764 5.46 20.13 -41.17
C VAL A 764 3.95 20.21 -41.38
N ALA A 765 3.38 19.19 -42.04
CA ALA A 765 1.95 19.13 -42.28
C ALA A 765 1.19 18.67 -41.02
N ILE A 766 0.39 19.54 -40.41
CA ILE A 766 -0.46 19.23 -39.26
C ILE A 766 -1.86 18.85 -39.72
N VAL A 767 -2.39 17.71 -39.25
CA VAL A 767 -3.75 17.23 -39.53
C VAL A 767 -4.50 17.07 -38.22
N ARG A 768 -5.49 17.95 -37.98
CA ARG A 768 -6.27 17.99 -36.74
C ARG A 768 -7.67 17.38 -36.93
N ARG A 769 -7.94 16.21 -36.32
CA ARG A 769 -9.24 15.54 -36.42
C ARG A 769 -9.65 14.80 -35.14
N GLY A 770 -10.95 14.83 -34.85
CA GLY A 770 -11.55 14.14 -33.70
C GLY A 770 -11.32 14.86 -32.36
N SER A 771 -12.01 14.40 -31.33
CA SER A 771 -11.91 14.93 -29.96
C SER A 771 -10.91 14.15 -29.11
N ARG A 772 -10.79 14.50 -27.81
CA ARG A 772 -10.00 13.76 -26.79
C ARG A 772 -9.99 12.25 -26.87
N TYR A 773 -11.17 11.69 -27.07
CA TYR A 773 -11.30 10.24 -27.17
C TYR A 773 -11.52 9.79 -28.62
N GLY A 774 -11.99 10.70 -29.48
CA GLY A 774 -12.23 10.45 -30.90
C GLY A 774 -10.98 10.41 -31.77
N VAL A 775 -9.88 11.08 -31.37
CA VAL A 775 -8.63 11.18 -32.13
C VAL A 775 -8.09 9.80 -32.53
N TYR A 776 -8.22 8.81 -31.66
CA TYR A 776 -7.72 7.46 -31.89
C TYR A 776 -8.45 6.74 -33.04
N ARG A 777 -9.77 6.95 -33.11
CA ARG A 777 -10.59 6.42 -34.21
C ARG A 777 -10.35 7.22 -35.48
N ALA A 778 -10.23 8.54 -35.35
CA ALA A 778 -9.96 9.44 -36.47
C ALA A 778 -8.60 9.16 -37.12
N ALA A 779 -7.56 8.89 -36.34
CA ALA A 779 -6.23 8.52 -36.84
C ALA A 779 -6.27 7.24 -37.67
N ARG A 780 -6.95 6.20 -37.17
CA ARG A 780 -7.13 4.94 -37.90
C ARG A 780 -7.94 5.12 -39.18
N GLN A 781 -8.96 5.98 -39.16
CA GLN A 781 -9.76 6.27 -40.34
C GLN A 781 -8.95 7.06 -41.37
N PHE A 782 -8.23 8.10 -40.94
CA PHE A 782 -7.34 8.90 -41.78
C PHE A 782 -6.28 8.02 -42.45
N TYR A 783 -5.62 7.14 -41.70
CA TYR A 783 -4.65 6.21 -42.28
C TYR A 783 -5.28 5.32 -43.34
N ARG A 784 -6.48 4.77 -43.08
CA ARG A 784 -7.17 3.89 -44.03
C ARG A 784 -7.67 4.60 -45.29
N SER A 785 -8.17 5.82 -45.16
CA SER A 785 -8.79 6.54 -46.28
C SER A 785 -7.78 7.35 -47.09
N GLU A 786 -6.74 7.88 -46.45
CA GLU A 786 -5.85 8.88 -47.04
C GLU A 786 -4.36 8.55 -46.84
N GLY A 787 -4.00 7.77 -45.82
CA GLY A 787 -2.60 7.51 -45.46
C GLY A 787 -1.98 6.22 -46.02
N ARG A 788 -2.79 5.26 -46.48
CA ARG A 788 -2.31 3.97 -47.00
C ARG A 788 -1.47 4.20 -48.26
N GLY A 789 -0.25 3.71 -48.28
CA GLY A 789 0.76 3.89 -49.34
C GLY A 789 1.45 5.25 -49.34
N GLN A 790 1.03 6.18 -48.46
CA GLN A 790 1.56 7.55 -48.41
C GLN A 790 2.72 7.74 -47.43
N PHE A 791 2.91 6.81 -46.50
CA PHE A 791 3.94 6.90 -45.47
C PHE A 791 4.86 5.69 -45.49
N ASP A 792 6.14 5.92 -45.30
CA ASP A 792 7.16 4.88 -45.17
C ASP A 792 7.35 4.49 -43.70
N VAL A 793 7.19 5.47 -42.79
CA VAL A 793 7.34 5.29 -41.33
C VAL A 793 6.16 5.94 -40.59
N VAL A 794 5.64 5.25 -39.57
CA VAL A 794 4.64 5.75 -38.64
C VAL A 794 5.20 5.75 -37.21
N VAL A 795 5.35 6.94 -36.64
CA VAL A 795 5.78 7.14 -35.25
C VAL A 795 4.52 7.22 -34.36
N ASP A 796 4.35 6.25 -33.47
CA ASP A 796 3.25 6.21 -32.50
C ASP A 796 3.72 6.75 -31.15
N GLU A 797 3.35 8.00 -30.85
CA GLU A 797 3.79 8.67 -29.62
C GLU A 797 2.96 8.23 -28.40
N ILE A 798 3.67 7.80 -27.36
CA ILE A 798 3.14 7.16 -26.16
C ILE A 798 3.28 8.11 -24.96
N ASN A 799 2.30 9.02 -24.82
CA ASN A 799 2.22 9.94 -23.67
C ASN A 799 1.41 9.37 -22.48
N THR A 800 0.41 8.52 -22.76
CA THR A 800 -0.42 7.84 -21.73
C THR A 800 -1.05 6.58 -22.31
N ARG A 801 -1.67 6.74 -23.48
CA ARG A 801 -2.28 5.65 -24.24
C ARG A 801 -1.76 5.74 -25.68
N PRO A 802 -1.12 4.70 -26.21
CA PRO A 802 -0.68 4.69 -27.59
C PRO A 802 -1.86 4.59 -28.56
N PHE A 803 -1.66 5.00 -29.82
CA PHE A 803 -2.64 4.82 -30.88
C PHE A 803 -2.79 3.33 -31.30
N ASN A 804 -1.89 2.47 -30.82
CA ASN A 804 -1.83 1.05 -31.18
C ASN A 804 -1.63 0.87 -32.69
N ALA A 805 -0.84 1.75 -33.33
CA ALA A 805 -0.55 1.74 -34.77
C ALA A 805 -0.07 0.37 -35.25
N VAL A 806 0.71 -0.34 -34.42
CA VAL A 806 1.18 -1.71 -34.63
C VAL A 806 0.08 -2.74 -34.97
N LYS A 807 -1.20 -2.43 -34.73
CA LYS A 807 -2.34 -3.33 -35.03
C LYS A 807 -3.08 -3.03 -36.33
N TRP A 808 -2.87 -1.86 -36.93
CA TRP A 808 -3.71 -1.41 -38.04
C TRP A 808 -2.96 -0.68 -39.14
N VAL A 809 -1.68 -0.37 -38.94
CA VAL A 809 -0.72 -0.03 -39.99
C VAL A 809 -0.18 -1.33 -40.59
N GLU A 810 -0.31 -1.50 -41.90
CA GLU A 810 0.04 -2.76 -42.60
C GLU A 810 1.19 -2.58 -43.59
N ASP A 811 1.42 -1.36 -44.08
CA ASP A 811 2.24 -1.01 -45.24
C ASP A 811 3.33 0.03 -44.94
N ALA A 812 3.55 0.34 -43.66
CA ALA A 812 4.59 1.25 -43.20
C ALA A 812 5.25 0.70 -41.92
N HIS A 813 6.50 1.10 -41.67
CA HIS A 813 7.22 0.67 -40.46
C HIS A 813 6.73 1.46 -39.24
N VAL A 814 6.35 0.78 -38.15
CA VAL A 814 5.86 1.43 -36.93
C VAL A 814 6.98 1.55 -35.89
N VAL A 815 7.16 2.76 -35.35
CA VAL A 815 8.11 3.07 -34.28
C VAL A 815 7.35 3.63 -33.08
N GLY A 816 7.61 3.15 -31.88
CA GLY A 816 7.07 3.78 -30.67
C GLY A 816 7.94 4.95 -30.23
N LEU A 817 7.35 6.08 -29.85
CA LEU A 817 8.07 7.18 -29.18
C LEU A 817 7.49 7.35 -27.78
N ALA A 818 8.19 6.91 -26.74
CA ALA A 818 7.70 6.93 -25.37
C ALA A 818 8.49 7.94 -24.52
N HIS A 819 7.84 9.04 -24.12
CA HIS A 819 8.48 10.03 -23.24
C HIS A 819 8.55 9.57 -21.79
N GLN A 820 7.51 8.88 -21.29
CA GLN A 820 7.46 8.33 -19.93
C GLN A 820 6.33 7.29 -19.80
N VAL A 821 6.42 6.41 -18.80
CA VAL A 821 5.28 5.58 -18.36
C VAL A 821 4.38 6.34 -17.38
N CYS A 822 3.10 6.02 -17.32
CA CYS A 822 2.16 6.67 -16.41
C CYS A 822 2.29 6.16 -14.98
N ARG A 823 2.33 4.84 -14.76
CA ARG A 823 2.55 4.16 -13.45
C ARG A 823 2.02 4.90 -12.21
N GLU A 824 2.81 5.78 -11.58
CA GLU A 824 2.43 6.58 -10.41
C GLU A 824 1.30 7.60 -10.70
N LEU A 825 1.26 8.16 -11.92
CA LEU A 825 0.26 9.12 -12.39
C LEU A 825 -1.14 8.52 -12.42
N TRP A 826 -1.30 7.22 -12.67
CA TRP A 826 -2.61 6.56 -12.57
C TRP A 826 -3.23 6.73 -11.18
N SER A 827 -2.43 6.52 -10.13
CA SER A 827 -2.90 6.64 -8.74
C SER A 827 -3.18 8.08 -8.32
N LEU A 828 -2.52 9.04 -8.96
CA LEU A 828 -2.62 10.46 -8.60
C LEU A 828 -3.76 11.17 -9.32
N GLU A 829 -3.90 10.92 -10.62
CA GLU A 829 -4.81 11.65 -11.50
C GLU A 829 -6.17 10.95 -11.65
N MET A 830 -6.27 9.64 -11.40
CA MET A 830 -7.50 8.88 -11.59
C MET A 830 -8.10 8.38 -10.27
N PRO A 831 -9.43 8.42 -10.10
CA PRO A 831 -10.09 7.80 -8.95
C PRO A 831 -10.02 6.28 -9.04
N TRP A 832 -10.10 5.61 -7.90
CA TRP A 832 -10.34 4.16 -7.87
C TRP A 832 -11.79 3.87 -8.32
N PRO A 833 -12.05 2.82 -9.13
CA PRO A 833 -11.14 1.74 -9.55
C PRO A 833 -10.32 2.02 -10.82
N VAL A 834 -10.57 3.13 -11.53
CA VAL A 834 -9.93 3.45 -12.81
C VAL A 834 -8.41 3.51 -12.71
N SER A 835 -7.86 4.08 -11.62
CA SER A 835 -6.42 4.11 -11.38
C SER A 835 -5.78 2.73 -11.28
N TRP A 836 -6.45 1.78 -10.59
CA TRP A 836 -5.95 0.41 -10.45
C TRP A 836 -6.02 -0.32 -11.79
N ILE A 837 -7.15 -0.22 -12.49
CA ILE A 837 -7.34 -0.83 -13.82
C ILE A 837 -6.33 -0.25 -14.81
N GLY A 838 -6.15 1.07 -14.80
CA GLY A 838 -5.17 1.77 -15.62
C GLY A 838 -3.75 1.24 -15.42
N ARG A 839 -3.30 1.22 -14.17
CA ARG A 839 -1.93 0.80 -13.80
C ARG A 839 -1.66 -0.68 -13.98
N HIS A 840 -2.59 -1.55 -13.60
CA HIS A 840 -2.35 -3.00 -13.52
C HIS A 840 -2.92 -3.79 -14.68
N VAL A 841 -3.82 -3.20 -15.48
CA VAL A 841 -4.46 -3.88 -16.61
C VAL A 841 -4.18 -3.14 -17.91
N LEU A 842 -4.58 -1.87 -18.05
CA LEU A 842 -4.56 -1.17 -19.34
C LEU A 842 -3.14 -0.83 -19.82
N GLU A 843 -2.33 -0.19 -18.99
CA GLU A 843 -0.97 0.21 -19.35
C GLU A 843 -0.08 -1.00 -19.69
N PRO A 844 -0.02 -2.08 -18.86
CA PRO A 844 0.67 -3.31 -19.26
C PRO A 844 0.15 -3.92 -20.56
N LEU A 845 -1.18 -3.94 -20.76
CA LEU A 845 -1.79 -4.53 -21.95
C LEU A 845 -1.45 -3.76 -23.23
N TRP A 846 -1.41 -2.43 -23.16
CA TRP A 846 -1.06 -1.59 -24.30
C TRP A 846 0.44 -1.69 -24.63
N LEU A 847 1.31 -1.58 -23.62
CA LEU A 847 2.76 -1.64 -23.82
C LEU A 847 3.25 -3.02 -24.28
N ARG A 848 2.61 -4.12 -23.84
CA ARG A 848 2.94 -5.48 -24.30
C ARG A 848 2.89 -5.64 -25.82
N ARG A 849 2.11 -4.81 -26.53
CA ARG A 849 1.99 -4.84 -28.00
C ARG A 849 3.21 -4.28 -28.72
N TYR A 850 4.07 -3.55 -28.01
CA TYR A 850 5.30 -2.95 -28.55
C TYR A 850 6.55 -3.77 -28.17
N LYS A 851 6.39 -4.99 -27.64
CA LYS A 851 7.49 -5.79 -27.10
C LYS A 851 8.65 -5.99 -28.08
N SER A 852 8.34 -6.17 -29.36
CA SER A 852 9.28 -6.39 -30.47
C SER A 852 9.36 -5.21 -31.45
N THR A 853 8.61 -4.13 -31.19
CA THR A 853 8.64 -2.91 -32.01
C THR A 853 9.80 -2.04 -31.54
N PRO A 854 10.55 -1.37 -32.44
CA PRO A 854 11.53 -0.37 -32.03
C PRO A 854 10.84 0.75 -31.25
N VAL A 855 11.33 1.05 -30.04
CA VAL A 855 10.82 2.13 -29.20
C VAL A 855 11.93 3.11 -28.87
N ILE A 856 11.72 4.39 -29.18
CA ILE A 856 12.59 5.49 -28.81
C ILE A 856 12.09 6.07 -27.47
N THR A 857 13.03 6.37 -26.58
CA THR A 857 12.77 7.04 -25.30
C THR A 857 13.82 8.11 -25.03
N VAL A 858 13.52 9.06 -24.15
CA VAL A 858 14.36 10.25 -23.95
C VAL A 858 15.37 10.14 -22.80
N SER A 859 15.30 9.08 -22.01
CA SER A 859 16.14 8.92 -20.81
C SER A 859 16.34 7.47 -20.40
N ARG A 860 17.47 7.21 -19.71
CA ARG A 860 17.80 5.89 -19.17
C ARG A 860 16.78 5.42 -18.15
N SER A 861 16.27 6.31 -17.28
CA SER A 861 15.21 5.93 -16.33
C SER A 861 13.91 5.54 -17.02
N SER A 862 13.58 6.16 -18.17
CA SER A 862 12.42 5.79 -18.97
C SER A 862 12.64 4.49 -19.71
N GLU A 863 13.85 4.23 -20.23
CA GLU A 863 14.23 2.94 -20.80
C GLU A 863 14.06 1.80 -19.78
N GLU A 864 14.63 1.95 -18.59
CA GLU A 864 14.47 0.96 -17.50
C GLU A 864 13.00 0.72 -17.18
N SER A 865 12.21 1.80 -17.07
CA SER A 865 10.77 1.70 -16.82
C SER A 865 10.05 0.92 -17.91
N LEU A 866 10.40 1.12 -19.19
CA LEU A 866 9.81 0.38 -20.32
C LEU A 866 10.26 -1.09 -20.34
N ARG A 867 11.52 -1.38 -20.01
CA ARG A 867 12.05 -2.75 -19.88
C ARG A 867 11.31 -3.55 -18.79
N GLU A 868 10.89 -2.91 -17.70
CA GLU A 868 10.04 -3.55 -16.68
C GLU A 868 8.69 -4.03 -17.22
N TYR A 869 8.15 -3.39 -18.27
CA TYR A 869 6.93 -3.84 -18.97
C TYR A 869 7.22 -4.91 -20.03
N GLY A 870 8.48 -5.34 -20.17
CA GLY A 870 8.92 -6.43 -21.04
C GLY A 870 9.25 -6.03 -22.47
N LEU A 871 9.42 -4.74 -22.75
CA LEU A 871 9.94 -4.25 -24.03
C LEU A 871 11.44 -4.56 -24.14
N SER A 872 11.87 -4.97 -25.33
CA SER A 872 13.23 -5.45 -25.57
C SER A 872 14.04 -4.57 -26.50
N ASN A 873 13.39 -4.01 -27.52
CA ASN A 873 14.00 -3.14 -28.53
C ASN A 873 13.76 -1.67 -28.20
N ILE A 874 14.58 -1.12 -27.30
CA ILE A 874 14.47 0.28 -26.84
C ILE A 874 15.80 0.99 -27.11
N VAL A 875 15.71 2.20 -27.66
CA VAL A 875 16.83 3.10 -27.89
C VAL A 875 16.60 4.40 -27.13
N THR A 876 17.61 4.81 -26.37
CA THR A 876 17.58 6.07 -25.62
C THR A 876 18.27 7.15 -26.43
N ILE A 877 17.53 8.19 -26.81
CA ILE A 877 18.04 9.35 -27.55
C ILE A 877 17.90 10.60 -26.65
N PRO A 878 18.99 11.32 -26.34
CA PRO A 878 18.92 12.54 -25.54
C PRO A 878 17.99 13.61 -26.15
N ASN A 879 17.55 14.56 -25.33
CA ASN A 879 16.78 15.69 -25.83
C ASN A 879 17.66 16.69 -26.59
N GLY A 880 17.01 17.47 -27.45
CA GLY A 880 17.68 18.50 -28.23
C GLY A 880 17.86 19.82 -27.47
N LYS A 881 18.95 20.52 -27.76
CA LYS A 881 19.27 21.85 -27.23
C LYS A 881 18.32 22.89 -27.83
N PRO A 882 17.54 23.63 -27.01
CA PRO A 882 16.69 24.71 -27.51
C PRO A 882 17.54 25.79 -28.20
N SER A 883 17.25 26.08 -29.47
CA SER A 883 18.01 27.01 -30.31
C SER A 883 17.88 28.48 -29.88
N SER A 884 16.84 28.81 -29.12
CA SER A 884 16.52 30.16 -28.65
C SER A 884 17.24 30.55 -27.34
N LEU A 885 17.86 29.61 -26.63
CA LEU A 885 18.50 29.88 -25.34
C LEU A 885 19.96 30.26 -25.54
N ARG A 886 20.28 31.49 -25.13
CA ARG A 886 21.64 31.99 -25.00
C ARG A 886 21.86 32.38 -23.55
N ARG A 887 23.03 32.04 -23.01
CA ARG A 887 23.43 32.46 -21.66
C ARG A 887 23.42 33.99 -21.62
N LEU A 888 22.54 34.54 -20.79
CA LEU A 888 22.49 35.97 -20.54
C LEU A 888 23.53 36.28 -19.47
N ASN A 889 24.41 37.25 -19.72
CA ASN A 889 25.36 37.76 -18.71
C ASN A 889 24.61 38.64 -17.69
N LEU A 890 23.74 38.02 -16.90
CA LEU A 890 22.99 38.67 -15.84
C LEU A 890 23.57 38.31 -14.48
N THR A 891 23.69 39.31 -13.62
CA THR A 891 24.10 39.11 -12.22
C THR A 891 22.97 38.42 -11.46
N LYS A 892 23.31 37.42 -10.64
CA LYS A 892 22.37 36.79 -9.70
C LYS A 892 21.81 37.83 -8.72
N GLU A 893 20.63 37.55 -8.18
CA GLU A 893 20.04 38.38 -7.12
C GLU A 893 20.99 38.52 -5.92
N GLN A 894 20.89 39.63 -5.18
CA GLN A 894 21.74 39.87 -4.00
C GLN A 894 21.32 39.02 -2.78
N VAL A 895 20.09 38.52 -2.78
CA VAL A 895 19.54 37.65 -1.73
C VAL A 895 19.29 36.25 -2.29
N PRO A 896 19.39 35.19 -1.47
CA PRO A 896 19.07 33.83 -1.87
C PRO A 896 17.70 33.77 -2.55
N THR A 897 17.71 33.49 -3.85
CA THR A 897 16.50 33.51 -4.69
C THR A 897 16.29 32.16 -5.34
N VAL A 898 15.17 31.55 -4.99
CA VAL A 898 14.79 30.19 -5.35
C VAL A 898 13.66 30.23 -6.37
N LEU A 899 13.79 29.51 -7.47
CA LEU A 899 12.80 29.46 -8.53
C LEU A 899 12.06 28.12 -8.51
N PHE A 900 10.75 28.14 -8.72
CA PHE A 900 9.97 26.99 -9.16
C PHE A 900 9.33 27.33 -10.51
N MET A 901 9.49 26.45 -11.50
CA MET A 901 8.94 26.64 -12.83
C MET A 901 8.21 25.38 -13.30
N GLY A 902 6.94 25.54 -13.69
CA GLY A 902 6.15 24.48 -14.30
C GLY A 902 4.66 24.61 -14.03
N ARG A 903 3.88 23.64 -14.55
CA ARG A 903 2.43 23.60 -14.29
C ARG A 903 2.15 23.40 -12.79
N LEU A 904 1.22 24.19 -12.25
CA LEU A 904 0.81 24.08 -10.85
C LEU A 904 -0.22 22.96 -10.67
N GLU A 905 0.21 21.72 -10.91
CA GLU A 905 -0.60 20.51 -10.85
C GLU A 905 -0.07 19.50 -9.82
N LYS A 906 -0.94 18.58 -9.39
CA LYS A 906 -0.63 17.63 -8.30
C LYS A 906 0.61 16.80 -8.55
N HIS A 907 0.86 16.38 -9.79
CA HIS A 907 2.00 15.55 -10.15
C HIS A 907 3.32 16.32 -10.19
N LYS A 908 3.30 17.65 -10.30
CA LYS A 908 4.48 18.53 -10.22
C LYS A 908 4.82 18.92 -8.78
N ARG A 909 3.96 18.58 -7.81
CA ARG A 909 4.09 18.87 -6.36
C ARG A 909 4.63 20.27 -6.03
N PRO A 910 4.02 21.35 -6.54
CA PRO A 910 4.52 22.70 -6.29
C PRO A 910 4.38 23.12 -4.80
N LEU A 911 3.49 22.48 -4.04
CA LEU A 911 3.40 22.67 -2.57
C LEU A 911 4.60 22.10 -1.81
N ASP A 912 5.27 21.08 -2.34
CA ASP A 912 6.47 20.53 -1.70
C ASP A 912 7.64 21.50 -1.84
N ALA A 913 7.77 22.15 -3.00
CA ALA A 913 8.74 23.22 -3.23
C ALA A 913 8.50 24.41 -2.28
N LEU A 914 7.24 24.81 -2.12
CA LEU A 914 6.87 25.88 -1.18
C LEU A 914 7.22 25.52 0.27
N ARG A 915 6.95 24.28 0.70
CA ARG A 915 7.31 23.81 2.06
C ARG A 915 8.81 23.72 2.27
N ALA A 916 9.55 23.26 1.27
CA ALA A 916 11.01 23.21 1.32
C ALA A 916 11.60 24.61 1.45
N PHE A 917 11.04 25.58 0.70
CA PHE A 917 11.42 26.99 0.80
C PHE A 917 11.12 27.58 2.19
N GLU A 918 9.93 27.34 2.75
CA GLU A 918 9.63 27.82 4.11
C GLU A 918 10.57 27.20 5.17
N ALA A 919 10.91 25.92 5.04
CA ALA A 919 11.89 25.28 5.92
C ALA A 919 13.33 25.82 5.70
N PHE A 920 13.68 26.26 4.49
CA PHE A 920 14.97 26.91 4.21
C PHE A 920 15.04 28.31 4.80
N ARG A 921 13.91 29.04 4.82
CA ARG A 921 13.80 30.39 5.40
C ARG A 921 14.02 30.47 6.91
N GLU A 922 13.94 29.36 7.62
CA GLU A 922 14.27 29.31 9.06
C GLU A 922 15.70 29.81 9.33
N ASP A 923 16.64 29.52 8.41
CA ASP A 923 18.04 29.97 8.50
C ASP A 923 18.34 31.17 7.58
N HIS A 924 17.50 31.39 6.56
CA HIS A 924 17.68 32.44 5.55
C HIS A 924 16.41 33.32 5.45
N PRO A 925 16.14 34.17 6.44
CA PRO A 925 14.87 34.90 6.54
C PRO A 925 14.58 35.83 5.36
N ASP A 926 15.64 36.36 4.73
CA ASP A 926 15.58 37.27 3.58
C ASP A 926 15.44 36.57 2.22
N ALA A 927 15.47 35.23 2.21
CA ALA A 927 15.33 34.45 0.99
C ALA A 927 13.99 34.71 0.30
N ARG A 928 13.99 34.63 -1.04
CA ARG A 928 12.82 34.87 -1.90
C ARG A 928 12.53 33.64 -2.75
N MET A 929 11.24 33.39 -2.99
CA MET A 929 10.81 32.36 -3.94
C MET A 929 10.05 32.98 -5.10
N TRP A 930 10.42 32.60 -6.32
CA TRP A 930 9.71 32.95 -7.53
C TRP A 930 9.01 31.73 -8.10
N ILE A 931 7.75 31.89 -8.51
CA ILE A 931 6.93 30.82 -9.06
C ILE A 931 6.45 31.24 -10.45
N ILE A 932 6.88 30.50 -11.46
CA ILE A 932 6.48 30.65 -12.86
C ILE A 932 5.57 29.49 -13.26
N GLY A 933 4.42 29.83 -13.84
CA GLY A 933 3.39 28.88 -14.29
C GLY A 933 2.04 29.07 -13.59
N SER A 934 1.02 28.42 -14.12
CA SER A 934 -0.33 28.37 -13.51
C SER A 934 -0.88 26.94 -13.53
N GLY A 935 -2.01 26.73 -12.85
CA GLY A 935 -2.66 25.42 -12.78
C GLY A 935 -3.68 25.32 -11.66
N SER A 936 -4.29 24.14 -11.53
CA SER A 936 -5.39 23.90 -10.58
C SER A 936 -5.02 24.14 -9.11
N MET A 937 -3.73 24.08 -8.77
CA MET A 937 -3.23 24.27 -7.41
C MET A 937 -2.93 25.72 -7.03
N GLU A 938 -2.93 26.66 -7.99
CA GLU A 938 -2.47 28.04 -7.76
C GLU A 938 -3.19 28.72 -6.60
N ARG A 939 -4.53 28.67 -6.56
CA ARG A 939 -5.34 29.28 -5.49
C ARG A 939 -4.91 28.80 -4.11
N ARG A 940 -4.75 27.48 -3.95
CA ARG A 940 -4.36 26.86 -2.68
C ARG A 940 -2.93 27.23 -2.29
N MET A 941 -2.03 27.38 -3.26
CA MET A 941 -0.66 27.80 -2.99
C MET A 941 -0.61 29.24 -2.49
N ARG A 942 -1.36 30.16 -3.13
CA ARG A 942 -1.45 31.56 -2.69
C ARG A 942 -2.04 31.70 -1.28
N GLU A 943 -2.98 30.82 -0.89
CA GLU A 943 -3.57 30.80 0.46
C GLU A 943 -2.56 30.43 1.56
N VAL A 944 -1.50 29.70 1.25
CA VAL A 944 -0.52 29.20 2.24
C VAL A 944 0.89 29.78 2.06
N ALA A 945 1.11 30.57 1.01
CA ALA A 945 2.41 31.17 0.71
C ALA A 945 2.70 32.35 1.65
N SER A 946 3.95 32.49 2.05
CA SER A 946 4.42 33.64 2.80
C SER A 946 4.60 34.89 1.90
N PRO A 947 4.76 36.10 2.49
CA PRO A 947 5.01 37.32 1.73
C PRO A 947 6.29 37.29 0.87
N ASN A 948 7.23 36.37 1.14
CA ASN A 948 8.49 36.22 0.40
C ASN A 948 8.34 35.43 -0.92
N VAL A 949 7.12 35.01 -1.25
CA VAL A 949 6.82 34.20 -2.44
C VAL A 949 6.09 35.04 -3.48
N THR A 950 6.69 35.17 -4.67
CA THR A 950 6.12 35.92 -5.80
C THR A 950 5.66 34.96 -6.88
N PHE A 951 4.40 35.10 -7.31
CA PHE A 951 3.81 34.31 -8.40
C PHE A 951 3.70 35.17 -9.65
N PHE A 952 4.41 34.79 -10.71
CA PHE A 952 4.44 35.51 -11.99
C PHE A 952 3.35 35.03 -12.97
N GLY A 953 2.83 33.81 -12.79
CA GLY A 953 1.87 33.23 -13.73
C GLY A 953 2.54 32.84 -15.06
N HIS A 954 1.86 33.08 -16.19
CA HIS A 954 2.45 32.89 -17.51
C HIS A 954 3.23 34.15 -17.91
N VAL A 955 4.49 33.97 -18.28
CA VAL A 955 5.42 35.04 -18.67
C VAL A 955 5.94 34.80 -20.09
N SER A 956 6.48 35.84 -20.72
CA SER A 956 7.14 35.71 -22.02
C SER A 956 8.43 34.89 -21.92
N ASP A 957 8.91 34.29 -23.02
CA ASP A 957 10.18 33.55 -23.01
C ASP A 957 11.37 34.43 -22.58
N ALA A 958 11.37 35.72 -22.97
CA ALA A 958 12.41 36.66 -22.57
C ALA A 958 12.40 36.91 -21.05
N GLU A 959 11.21 37.16 -20.48
CA GLU A 959 11.04 37.36 -19.03
C GLU A 959 11.33 36.08 -18.24
N ARG A 960 10.89 34.92 -18.74
CA ARG A 960 11.25 33.62 -18.17
C ARG A 960 12.77 33.47 -18.09
N ASN A 961 13.47 33.70 -19.20
CA ASN A 961 14.91 33.52 -19.27
C ASN A 961 15.65 34.47 -18.32
N ASP A 962 15.20 35.72 -18.22
CA ASP A 962 15.71 36.70 -17.26
C ASP A 962 15.54 36.23 -15.80
N LEU A 963 14.33 35.80 -15.42
CA LEU A 963 14.05 35.30 -14.07
C LEU A 963 14.87 34.06 -13.72
N ILE A 964 15.00 33.13 -14.67
CA ILE A 964 15.86 31.94 -14.49
C ILE A 964 17.30 32.40 -14.26
N SER A 965 17.86 33.22 -15.14
CA SER A 965 19.26 33.68 -15.06
C SER A 965 19.57 34.44 -13.77
N ARG A 966 18.63 35.21 -13.22
CA ARG A 966 18.82 35.95 -11.95
C ARG A 966 18.63 35.08 -10.70
N SER A 967 17.89 33.99 -10.79
CA SER A 967 17.71 33.05 -9.67
C SER A 967 18.96 32.21 -9.41
N HIS A 968 19.16 31.78 -8.15
CA HIS A 968 20.31 30.97 -7.76
C HIS A 968 20.06 29.49 -8.03
N VAL A 969 18.86 29.02 -7.69
CA VAL A 969 18.49 27.61 -7.75
C VAL A 969 17.08 27.43 -8.29
N LEU A 970 16.88 26.46 -9.19
CA LEU A 970 15.59 25.94 -9.62
C LEU A 970 15.22 24.69 -8.79
N LEU A 971 14.02 24.68 -8.18
CA LEU A 971 13.47 23.49 -7.51
C LEU A 971 12.56 22.69 -8.46
N VAL A 972 12.77 21.37 -8.50
CA VAL A 972 11.97 20.47 -9.33
C VAL A 972 11.46 19.27 -8.52
N THR A 973 10.17 19.30 -8.16
CA THR A 973 9.55 18.38 -7.18
C THR A 973 8.59 17.36 -7.79
N SER A 974 8.69 17.10 -9.10
CA SER A 974 7.79 16.19 -9.80
C SER A 974 7.84 14.76 -9.26
N ILE A 975 6.72 14.03 -9.40
CA ILE A 975 6.63 12.61 -9.02
C ILE A 975 7.42 11.71 -9.97
N ARG A 976 7.43 12.08 -11.25
CA ARG A 976 8.05 11.39 -12.37
C ARG A 976 8.11 12.37 -13.54
N GLU A 977 9.19 12.30 -14.31
CA GLU A 977 9.33 12.99 -15.59
C GLU A 977 9.82 12.02 -16.67
N GLY A 978 9.73 12.42 -17.93
CA GLY A 978 10.50 11.80 -19.00
C GLY A 978 11.96 12.26 -18.97
N TRP A 979 12.16 13.57 -18.88
CA TRP A 979 13.47 14.23 -18.75
C TRP A 979 13.36 15.39 -17.76
N GLY A 980 12.59 16.42 -18.11
CA GLY A 980 12.47 17.64 -17.30
C GLY A 980 13.17 18.81 -17.97
N LEU A 981 12.64 19.29 -19.10
CA LEU A 981 13.27 20.34 -19.93
C LEU A 981 13.67 21.59 -19.12
N VAL A 982 12.88 21.97 -18.11
CA VAL A 982 13.18 23.11 -17.22
C VAL A 982 14.56 23.01 -16.55
N VAL A 983 15.06 21.79 -16.32
CA VAL A 983 16.39 21.55 -15.74
C VAL A 983 17.49 21.91 -16.74
N THR A 984 17.35 21.46 -17.98
CA THR A 984 18.26 21.83 -19.08
C THR A 984 18.20 23.33 -19.36
N GLU A 985 17.01 23.92 -19.39
CA GLU A 985 16.82 25.37 -19.62
C GLU A 985 17.50 26.19 -18.52
N ALA A 986 17.37 25.77 -17.25
CA ALA A 986 18.05 26.41 -16.13
C ALA A 986 19.57 26.32 -16.23
N ALA A 987 20.10 25.13 -16.56
CA ALA A 987 21.54 24.94 -16.71
C ALA A 987 22.13 25.81 -17.83
N LEU A 988 21.48 25.87 -18.99
CA LEU A 988 21.89 26.72 -20.12
C LEU A 988 21.86 28.22 -19.81
N LEU A 989 21.05 28.62 -18.82
CA LEU A 989 20.93 30.01 -18.35
C LEU A 989 21.76 30.28 -17.08
N GLY A 990 22.59 29.33 -16.65
CA GLY A 990 23.51 29.47 -15.53
C GLY A 990 22.86 29.29 -14.16
N THR A 991 21.78 28.52 -14.04
CA THR A 991 21.04 28.28 -12.80
C THR A 991 21.01 26.80 -12.47
N LEU A 992 21.46 26.45 -11.25
CA LEU A 992 21.52 25.07 -10.79
C LEU A 992 20.12 24.54 -10.46
N ALA A 993 19.87 23.26 -10.75
CA ALA A 993 18.63 22.61 -10.36
C ALA A 993 18.83 21.74 -9.10
N ILE A 994 17.90 21.82 -8.14
CA ILE A 994 17.72 20.84 -7.07
C ILE A 994 16.44 20.06 -7.36
N GLY A 995 16.59 18.77 -7.67
CA GLY A 995 15.49 17.91 -8.05
C GLY A 995 15.26 16.76 -7.08
N TYR A 996 14.05 16.22 -7.09
CA TYR A 996 13.80 14.93 -6.45
C TYR A 996 14.43 13.77 -7.23
N ASP A 997 14.98 12.79 -6.51
CA ASP A 997 15.47 11.53 -7.08
C ASP A 997 14.30 10.63 -7.53
N VAL A 998 13.76 10.97 -8.70
CA VAL A 998 12.68 10.23 -9.37
C VAL A 998 13.05 9.96 -10.83
N PRO A 999 12.43 8.96 -11.49
CA PRO A 999 12.68 8.68 -12.91
C PRO A 999 12.52 9.94 -13.78
N GLY A 1000 13.44 10.13 -14.72
CA GLY A 1000 13.54 11.31 -15.58
C GLY A 1000 14.38 12.41 -14.95
N LEU A 1001 13.97 12.93 -13.79
CA LEU A 1001 14.73 13.98 -13.08
C LEU A 1001 16.10 13.52 -12.64
N ARG A 1002 16.24 12.25 -12.22
CA ARG A 1002 17.54 11.65 -11.93
C ARG A 1002 18.53 11.83 -13.09
N ASP A 1003 18.05 11.62 -14.31
CA ASP A 1003 18.90 11.71 -15.50
C ASP A 1003 19.18 13.17 -15.86
N SER A 1004 18.15 14.02 -15.90
CA SER A 1004 18.31 15.41 -16.33
C SER A 1004 19.09 16.28 -15.33
N VAL A 1005 18.85 16.11 -14.02
CA VAL A 1005 19.52 16.90 -12.96
C VAL A 1005 20.98 16.51 -12.87
N ALA A 1006 21.29 15.21 -12.92
CA ALA A 1006 22.68 14.74 -12.95
C ALA A 1006 23.40 15.26 -14.20
N ALA A 1007 22.78 15.15 -15.38
CA ALA A 1007 23.39 15.59 -16.63
C ALA A 1007 23.55 17.13 -16.74
N ALA A 1008 22.76 17.89 -15.97
CA ALA A 1008 22.83 19.34 -15.85
C ALA A 1008 23.79 19.84 -14.76
N GLY A 1009 24.45 18.94 -14.03
CA GLY A 1009 25.32 19.28 -12.91
C GLY A 1009 24.59 19.82 -11.67
N GLY A 1010 23.29 19.52 -11.54
CA GLY A 1010 22.47 19.87 -10.38
C GLY A 1010 22.53 18.85 -9.23
N TYR A 1011 21.73 19.07 -8.19
CA TYR A 1011 21.69 18.22 -7.00
C TYR A 1011 20.40 17.41 -6.90
N LEU A 1012 20.53 16.14 -6.55
CA LEU A 1012 19.39 15.26 -6.27
C LEU A 1012 19.13 15.15 -4.77
N CYS A 1013 17.85 15.00 -4.41
CA CYS A 1013 17.44 14.80 -3.03
C CYS A 1013 16.24 13.86 -2.92
N ASP A 1014 16.00 13.34 -1.72
CA ASP A 1014 14.85 12.48 -1.47
C ASP A 1014 13.51 13.20 -1.70
N PRO A 1015 12.45 12.49 -2.14
CA PRO A 1015 11.19 13.08 -2.59
C PRO A 1015 10.27 13.57 -1.46
N HIS A 1016 10.80 14.39 -0.55
CA HIS A 1016 10.09 15.08 0.51
C HIS A 1016 10.71 16.47 0.83
N PRO A 1017 9.92 17.44 1.35
CA PRO A 1017 10.37 18.82 1.50
C PRO A 1017 11.58 19.03 2.43
N GLU A 1018 11.71 18.27 3.52
CA GLU A 1018 12.82 18.45 4.46
C GLU A 1018 14.18 18.08 3.84
N SER A 1019 14.22 17.10 2.94
CA SER A 1019 15.45 16.73 2.23
C SER A 1019 15.88 17.83 1.27
N MET A 1020 14.92 18.36 0.50
CA MET A 1020 15.18 19.46 -0.42
C MET A 1020 15.66 20.71 0.32
N ALA A 1021 15.05 21.06 1.46
CA ALA A 1021 15.50 22.18 2.29
C ALA A 1021 16.94 21.99 2.79
N ARG A 1022 17.34 20.76 3.14
CA ARG A 1022 18.72 20.46 3.56
C ARG A 1022 19.72 20.65 2.42
N VAL A 1023 19.40 20.16 1.22
CA VAL A 1023 20.26 20.34 0.04
C VAL A 1023 20.34 21.81 -0.36
N MET A 1024 19.25 22.57 -0.22
CA MET A 1024 19.28 24.03 -0.41
C MET A 1024 20.27 24.70 0.55
N ARG A 1025 20.24 24.38 1.86
CA ARG A 1025 21.20 24.94 2.84
C ARG A 1025 22.65 24.68 2.42
N ALA A 1026 22.98 23.42 2.14
CA ALA A 1026 24.32 23.05 1.68
C ALA A 1026 24.73 23.78 0.38
N THR A 1027 23.79 23.92 -0.57
CA THR A 1027 24.05 24.61 -1.85
C THR A 1027 24.35 26.09 -1.65
N PHE A 1028 23.69 26.76 -0.71
CA PHE A 1028 23.89 28.18 -0.43
C PHE A 1028 25.09 28.44 0.50
N GLU A 1029 25.43 27.52 1.39
CA GLU A 1029 26.64 27.60 2.23
C GLU A 1029 27.93 27.53 1.40
N ASP A 1030 27.95 26.67 0.38
CA ASP A 1030 29.09 26.49 -0.52
C ASP A 1030 29.06 27.44 -1.74
N TRP A 1031 28.18 28.44 -1.76
CA TRP A 1031 27.96 29.34 -2.91
C TRP A 1031 29.12 30.33 -3.11
N SER A 1032 30.27 29.81 -3.56
CA SER A 1032 31.47 30.55 -3.94
C SER A 1032 31.59 30.55 -5.46
N SER A 1033 30.89 31.48 -6.11
CA SER A 1033 30.94 31.78 -7.56
C SER A 1033 30.46 30.65 -8.51
N ALA A 1034 29.57 31.01 -9.43
CA ALA A 1034 29.05 30.15 -10.50
C ALA A 1034 30.09 29.82 -11.59
N GLU A 1035 31.38 29.69 -11.23
CA GLU A 1035 32.53 29.56 -12.14
C GLU A 1035 32.68 28.18 -12.78
N GLY A 1036 31.78 27.22 -12.54
CA GLY A 1036 31.93 25.85 -13.07
C GLY A 1036 30.72 25.23 -13.76
N LEU A 1037 29.73 26.02 -14.17
CA LEU A 1037 28.75 25.56 -15.16
C LEU A 1037 29.31 25.84 -16.56
N ASP A 1038 29.97 24.85 -17.14
CA ASP A 1038 30.49 24.91 -18.50
C ASP A 1038 29.32 24.77 -19.51
N ASP A 1039 29.38 25.48 -20.65
CA ASP A 1039 28.28 25.52 -21.64
C ASP A 1039 27.99 24.15 -22.29
N THR A 1040 28.83 23.15 -21.99
CA THR A 1040 28.80 21.77 -22.48
C THR A 1040 27.97 20.82 -21.60
N SER A 1041 27.59 21.19 -20.37
CA SER A 1041 27.05 20.25 -19.37
C SER A 1041 25.54 20.38 -19.10
N ALA A 1042 24.69 20.44 -20.13
CA ALA A 1042 23.23 20.50 -19.98
C ALA A 1042 22.48 19.19 -20.31
N GLY A 1043 23.23 18.13 -20.63
CA GLY A 1043 22.69 16.80 -20.96
C GLY A 1043 21.89 16.72 -22.26
N VAL A 1044 22.10 17.67 -23.19
CA VAL A 1044 21.37 17.76 -24.46
C VAL A 1044 22.32 17.86 -25.65
N ILE A 1045 21.87 17.37 -26.79
CA ILE A 1045 22.58 17.41 -28.09
C ILE A 1045 21.85 18.35 -29.06
N PRO A 1046 22.42 18.77 -30.20
CA PRO A 1046 21.66 19.54 -31.20
C PRO A 1046 20.40 18.81 -31.68
N TRP A 1047 19.29 19.52 -31.93
CA TRP A 1047 18.06 18.90 -32.46
C TRP A 1047 18.28 18.17 -33.79
N SER A 1048 19.22 18.64 -34.61
CA SER A 1048 19.62 17.97 -35.86
C SER A 1048 20.21 16.58 -35.59
N GLU A 1049 20.98 16.42 -34.51
CA GLU A 1049 21.54 15.12 -34.13
C GLU A 1049 20.46 14.18 -33.57
N VAL A 1050 19.51 14.70 -32.78
CA VAL A 1050 18.33 13.94 -32.31
C VAL A 1050 17.56 13.37 -33.49
N ALA A 1051 17.27 14.20 -34.49
CA ALA A 1051 16.55 13.79 -35.70
C ALA A 1051 17.33 12.73 -36.50
N GLN A 1052 18.65 12.88 -36.62
CA GLN A 1052 19.50 11.91 -37.31
C GLN A 1052 19.48 10.55 -36.60
N LEU A 1053 19.69 10.53 -35.28
CA LEU A 1053 19.64 9.31 -34.47
C LEU A 1053 18.25 8.64 -34.53
N MET A 1054 17.18 9.43 -34.60
CA MET A 1054 15.83 8.91 -34.77
C MET A 1054 15.64 8.20 -36.11
N ILE A 1055 16.28 8.65 -37.19
CA ILE A 1055 16.27 7.95 -38.48
C ILE A 1055 17.15 6.69 -38.44
N GLU A 1056 18.38 6.81 -37.94
CA GLU A 1056 19.34 5.71 -37.88
C GLU A 1056 18.83 4.54 -37.03
N HIS A 1057 18.22 4.83 -35.89
CA HIS A 1057 17.77 3.81 -34.95
C HIS A 1057 16.27 3.50 -35.02
N GLY A 1058 15.45 4.49 -35.37
CA GLY A 1058 14.00 4.35 -35.44
C GLY A 1058 13.50 3.92 -36.81
N ALA A 1059 14.09 4.43 -37.89
CA ALA A 1059 13.53 4.24 -39.23
C ALA A 1059 14.17 3.09 -40.02
N ILE A 1060 15.49 2.88 -39.98
CA ILE A 1060 16.15 1.89 -40.87
C ILE A 1060 17.44 1.35 -40.25
N THR A 1061 17.44 0.08 -39.82
CA THR A 1061 18.69 -0.71 -39.68
C THR A 1061 18.63 -1.97 -40.52
N ARG A 1062 19.44 -1.99 -41.59
CA ARG A 1062 20.00 -3.06 -42.47
C ARG A 1062 19.18 -4.32 -42.85
N SER A 1063 18.12 -4.72 -42.15
CA SER A 1063 17.36 -5.93 -42.43
C SER A 1063 16.34 -5.78 -43.56
N TRP A 1064 15.93 -4.56 -43.88
CA TRP A 1064 14.86 -4.31 -44.86
C TRP A 1064 15.33 -4.25 -46.31
N GLN A 1065 16.62 -4.04 -46.57
CA GLN A 1065 17.21 -4.17 -47.92
C GLN A 1065 17.28 -5.64 -48.39
N GLN A 1066 16.95 -6.61 -47.53
CA GLN A 1066 16.99 -8.04 -47.85
C GLN A 1066 15.61 -8.73 -47.75
N SER A 1067 14.51 -7.98 -47.58
CA SER A 1067 13.16 -8.56 -47.55
C SER A 1067 12.64 -8.83 -48.98
N PRO A 1068 12.09 -10.02 -49.27
CA PRO A 1068 11.66 -10.41 -50.63
C PRO A 1068 10.38 -9.72 -51.13
N PHE A 1069 9.89 -8.69 -50.43
CA PHE A 1069 8.67 -7.96 -50.82
C PHE A 1069 8.91 -6.79 -51.79
N HIS A 1070 10.15 -6.63 -52.27
CA HIS A 1070 10.51 -5.69 -53.33
C HIS A 1070 11.18 -6.39 -54.50
N SER A 1071 10.38 -7.22 -55.18
CA SER A 1071 10.56 -7.59 -56.59
C SER A 1071 9.28 -7.30 -57.35
#